data_AF-A0A8K0IBX8-F1
#
_entry.id   AF-A0A8K0IBX8-F1
#
_cell.length_a   1.000
_cell.length_b   1.000
_cell.length_c   1.000
_cell.angle_alpha   90.00
_cell.angle_beta   90.00
_cell.angle_gamma   90.00
#
_symmetry.space_group_name_H-M   'P 1'
#
loop_
_entity.id
_entity.type
_entity.pdbx_description
1 polymer ?
#
loop_
_entity_poly.entity_id
_entity_poly.type
_entity_poly.pdbx_seq_one_letter_code
_entity_poly.pdbx_strand_id
1 'polypeptide(L)'
;MADGANGRAGGDVKVNFRQIYFDLKAELLDDPALDFTDEARQWIDKMLDYNVPGGKLNRGISVIDSYKLLKGTELSDNEVFLACALGWCIEWLQAFFLVIDDIMDNSHTRRGQLCWFRVEKVGLIAANDGIILRNHIFRILKRHFREKPYYVDLLDLFNEVEFQTASGQMLDLITTHEGEQDLSKYTMPVYRRIVQYKTAYYSFYLPVACALLMSGENLDNFVDVKSILVEMGTYFQVQDDYLDCFGDPEVIGKIGTDIEDFKCSWLVVQALDRANEAQKNILMENYGKSDPACVAKVKSIYKDLDLQFCQASAGGSIGAAVKINRGDADIAINWAGGLHHAKKCEASGFCYVNDIVLGILELLKFHRRVLYVDIDVHHGDGVEEAFFTTDRVMTVSFHKYGDFFPGTGHIKDNGFGKGKYYALNVPLNDGMDDDSFRGLFRPIIQKVMEVYQPDAVVLQCGADSLAGDRLGCFNLSVKGHADCLRYLRSFNVPLMVLGGGGYTIRNVARCWCYETAVAVGVEPDNKLPYNEYYEYFGPDYNLHIEPKNLENQNSPQDLERMRNVLLEHLSKIQHVPSPQFQARPPDAETPEEEEEDMDRRPQCQLWSGECYDSEPEEGQKPQHGHSSISDISAVHSDNVKPTCNCIHDNDKQPVILMAYVAKRATHSWS
;
A
#
# COMPACT_ATOMS: atom_id res chain seq x y z
N MET A 1 -26.85 18.06 -49.23
CA MET A 1 -27.84 17.21 -48.54
C MET A 1 -27.16 16.70 -47.29
N ALA A 2 -27.55 17.28 -46.15
CA ALA A 2 -27.10 16.88 -44.84
C ALA A 2 -27.99 15.72 -44.37
N ASP A 3 -27.37 14.58 -44.04
CA ASP A 3 -27.77 13.67 -42.97
C ASP A 3 -26.84 12.45 -42.99
N GLY A 4 -26.15 12.21 -41.86
CA GLY A 4 -25.27 11.06 -41.70
C GLY A 4 -24.26 11.18 -40.54
N ALA A 5 -24.04 12.38 -40.00
CA ALA A 5 -23.15 12.60 -38.86
C ALA A 5 -23.97 12.79 -37.57
N ASN A 6 -24.58 11.73 -37.07
CA ASN A 6 -25.11 11.69 -35.70
C ASN A 6 -25.14 10.23 -35.21
N GLY A 7 -24.04 9.80 -34.58
CA GLY A 7 -23.92 8.45 -34.05
C GLY A 7 -22.65 8.12 -33.26
N ARG A 8 -21.89 9.11 -32.76
CA ARG A 8 -20.66 8.87 -31.99
C ARG A 8 -20.61 9.65 -30.67
N ALA A 9 -21.71 9.67 -29.92
CA ALA A 9 -21.71 10.19 -28.56
C ALA A 9 -21.93 9.01 -27.60
N GLY A 10 -20.86 8.55 -26.94
CA GLY A 10 -20.90 7.54 -25.87
C GLY A 10 -20.06 6.27 -26.06
N GLY A 11 -19.05 6.25 -26.95
CA GLY A 11 -18.16 5.10 -27.08
C GLY A 11 -17.15 4.98 -25.92
N ASP A 12 -16.90 3.75 -25.47
CA ASP A 12 -15.83 3.42 -24.50
C ASP A 12 -14.50 4.04 -24.95
N VAL A 13 -13.87 4.85 -24.08
CA VAL A 13 -12.60 5.55 -24.34
C VAL A 13 -11.53 4.58 -24.84
N LYS A 14 -11.54 3.34 -24.36
CA LYS A 14 -10.61 2.29 -24.83
C LYS A 14 -10.84 1.89 -26.28
N VAL A 15 -12.09 1.83 -26.73
CA VAL A 15 -12.43 1.49 -28.12
C VAL A 15 -11.97 2.60 -29.05
N ASN A 16 -12.21 3.85 -28.68
CA ASN A 16 -11.76 4.99 -29.49
C ASN A 16 -10.23 5.09 -29.53
N PHE A 17 -9.57 4.88 -28.39
CA PHE A 17 -8.10 4.85 -28.32
C PHE A 17 -7.51 3.79 -29.25
N ARG A 18 -8.05 2.57 -29.25
CA ARG A 18 -7.63 1.50 -30.17
C ARG A 18 -7.94 1.80 -31.64
N GLN A 19 -9.00 2.55 -31.95
CA GLN A 19 -9.27 2.90 -33.34
C GLN A 19 -8.20 3.86 -33.89
N ILE A 20 -7.80 4.84 -33.08
CA ILE A 20 -6.79 5.84 -33.45
C ILE A 20 -5.42 5.21 -33.73
N TYR A 21 -5.10 4.07 -33.11
CA TYR A 21 -3.91 3.28 -33.48
C TYR A 21 -3.87 2.96 -34.97
N PHE A 22 -4.98 2.48 -35.53
CA PHE A 22 -5.03 2.07 -36.94
C PHE A 22 -4.89 3.27 -37.87
N ASP A 23 -5.45 4.41 -37.48
CA ASP A 23 -5.31 5.66 -38.23
C ASP A 23 -3.83 6.09 -38.26
N LEU A 24 -3.17 6.15 -37.09
CA LEU A 24 -1.74 6.48 -36.98
C LEU A 24 -0.85 5.48 -37.71
N LYS A 25 -1.15 4.18 -37.62
CA LYS A 25 -0.42 3.12 -38.32
C LYS A 25 -0.50 3.31 -39.83
N ALA A 26 -1.70 3.54 -40.37
CA ALA A 26 -1.88 3.77 -41.80
C ALA A 26 -1.07 4.99 -42.27
N GLU A 27 -1.05 6.06 -41.48
CA GLU A 27 -0.25 7.25 -41.78
C GLU A 27 1.26 7.00 -41.82
N LEU A 28 1.77 6.08 -40.98
CA LEU A 28 3.18 5.69 -40.95
C LEU A 28 3.55 4.76 -42.11
N LEU A 29 2.64 3.89 -42.55
CA LEU A 29 2.83 2.99 -43.69
C LEU A 29 2.79 3.69 -45.05
N ASP A 30 2.26 4.92 -45.07
CA ASP A 30 2.22 5.82 -46.22
C ASP A 30 3.10 7.07 -46.00
N ASP A 31 4.10 6.99 -45.12
CA ASP A 31 4.96 8.14 -44.83
C ASP A 31 5.84 8.51 -46.04
N PRO A 32 5.74 9.75 -46.57
CA PRO A 32 6.47 10.16 -47.77
C PRO A 32 7.99 10.29 -47.59
N ALA A 33 8.51 10.16 -46.36
CA ALA A 33 9.94 10.14 -46.09
C ALA A 33 10.61 8.81 -46.46
N LEU A 34 9.83 7.76 -46.73
CA LEU A 34 10.32 6.47 -47.19
C LEU A 34 9.58 6.07 -48.48
N ASP A 35 10.34 5.67 -49.49
CA ASP A 35 9.78 5.05 -50.69
C ASP A 35 9.51 3.56 -50.39
N PHE A 36 8.28 3.25 -49.98
CA PHE A 36 7.89 1.92 -49.53
C PHE A 36 7.78 0.92 -50.68
N THR A 37 8.50 -0.20 -50.59
CA THR A 37 8.13 -1.43 -51.32
C THR A 37 7.01 -2.16 -50.60
N ASP A 38 6.31 -3.07 -51.29
CA ASP A 38 5.25 -3.88 -50.68
C ASP A 38 5.78 -4.76 -49.54
N GLU A 39 7.00 -5.29 -49.67
CA GLU A 39 7.66 -6.08 -48.63
C GLU A 39 8.00 -5.22 -47.40
N ALA A 40 8.54 -4.02 -47.60
CA ALA A 40 8.87 -3.11 -46.52
C ALA A 40 7.61 -2.66 -45.77
N ARG A 41 6.52 -2.37 -46.50
CA ARG A 41 5.23 -2.00 -45.92
C ARG A 41 4.66 -3.15 -45.08
N GLN A 42 4.65 -4.38 -45.60
CA GLN A 42 4.18 -5.56 -44.87
C GLN A 42 5.03 -5.85 -43.62
N TRP A 43 6.35 -5.64 -43.71
CA TRP A 43 7.24 -5.82 -42.56
C TRP A 43 6.91 -4.85 -41.43
N ILE A 44 6.82 -3.56 -41.74
CA ILE A 44 6.51 -2.53 -40.73
C ILE A 44 5.11 -2.73 -40.16
N ASP A 45 4.11 -3.05 -41.00
CA ASP A 45 2.74 -3.30 -40.56
C ASP A 45 2.68 -4.44 -39.52
N LYS A 46 3.30 -5.58 -39.85
CA LYS A 46 3.38 -6.73 -38.94
C LYS A 46 4.15 -6.40 -37.66
N MET A 47 5.28 -5.70 -37.77
CA MET A 47 6.11 -5.30 -36.63
C MET A 47 5.35 -4.39 -35.67
N LEU A 48 4.56 -3.45 -36.20
CA LEU A 48 3.73 -2.54 -35.40
C LEU A 48 2.62 -3.29 -34.66
N ASP A 49 1.86 -4.14 -35.36
CA ASP A 49 0.74 -4.88 -34.76
C ASP A 49 1.22 -5.86 -33.67
N TYR A 50 2.43 -6.39 -33.83
CA TYR A 50 3.03 -7.31 -32.87
C TYR A 50 3.48 -6.61 -31.59
N ASN A 51 4.19 -5.48 -31.72
CA ASN A 51 4.92 -4.89 -30.61
C ASN A 51 4.15 -3.80 -29.85
N VAL A 52 3.22 -3.09 -30.50
CA VAL A 52 2.65 -1.86 -29.94
C VAL A 52 1.33 -2.10 -29.17
N PRO A 53 0.24 -2.63 -29.77
CA PRO A 53 -1.10 -2.57 -29.18
C PRO A 53 -1.43 -3.67 -28.16
N GLY A 54 -0.52 -4.61 -27.90
CA GLY A 54 -0.75 -5.81 -27.08
C GLY A 54 -0.73 -5.60 -25.56
N GLY A 55 -0.44 -4.39 -25.07
CA GLY A 55 -0.37 -4.08 -23.65
C GLY A 55 -1.71 -3.74 -22.99
N LYS A 56 -1.66 -3.37 -21.70
CA LYS A 56 -2.81 -2.80 -20.96
C LYS A 56 -3.16 -1.36 -21.40
N LEU A 57 -2.22 -0.69 -22.09
CA LEU A 57 -2.36 0.67 -22.65
C LEU A 57 -2.61 1.77 -21.61
N ASN A 58 -2.30 1.51 -20.33
CA ASN A 58 -2.62 2.42 -19.22
C ASN A 58 -1.87 3.76 -19.32
N ARG A 59 -0.65 3.79 -19.86
CA ARG A 59 0.15 5.01 -20.01
C ARG A 59 -0.41 5.89 -21.13
N GLY A 60 -0.83 5.27 -22.24
CA GLY A 60 -1.46 5.98 -23.33
C GLY A 60 -2.83 6.55 -22.95
N ILE A 61 -3.66 5.75 -22.28
CA ILE A 61 -4.99 6.18 -21.82
C ILE A 61 -4.88 7.31 -20.78
N SER A 62 -3.83 7.31 -19.95
CA SER A 62 -3.69 8.32 -18.90
C SER A 62 -3.48 9.74 -19.41
N VAL A 63 -2.99 9.93 -20.63
CA VAL A 63 -2.95 11.25 -21.28
C VAL A 63 -4.37 11.82 -21.43
N ILE A 64 -5.30 10.98 -21.89
CA ILE A 64 -6.69 11.36 -22.17
C ILE A 64 -7.41 11.70 -20.86
N ASP A 65 -7.27 10.81 -19.86
CA ASP A 65 -7.89 11.00 -18.55
C ASP A 65 -7.33 12.24 -17.83
N SER A 66 -6.01 12.46 -17.91
CA SER A 66 -5.36 13.67 -17.35
C SER A 66 -5.84 14.94 -18.05
N TYR A 67 -5.88 14.94 -19.37
CA TYR A 67 -6.34 16.11 -20.13
C TYR A 67 -7.81 16.44 -19.87
N LYS A 68 -8.67 15.41 -19.83
CA LYS A 68 -10.09 15.56 -19.49
C LYS A 68 -10.28 16.17 -18.10
N LEU A 69 -9.50 15.74 -17.12
CA LEU A 69 -9.59 16.25 -15.74
C LEU A 69 -9.04 17.66 -15.59
N LEU A 70 -7.98 18.02 -16.32
CA LEU A 70 -7.48 19.40 -16.40
C LEU A 70 -8.52 20.34 -17.03
N LYS A 71 -9.14 19.93 -18.13
CA LYS A 71 -10.13 20.75 -18.84
C LYS A 71 -11.44 20.92 -18.06
N GLY A 72 -11.86 19.90 -17.31
CA GLY A 72 -13.08 19.91 -16.50
C GLY A 72 -14.40 19.94 -17.29
N THR A 73 -14.34 19.83 -18.63
CA THR A 73 -15.48 19.83 -19.56
C THR A 73 -15.33 18.72 -20.60
N GLU A 74 -16.35 18.49 -21.41
CA GLU A 74 -16.26 17.50 -22.49
C GLU A 74 -15.18 17.88 -23.52
N LEU A 75 -14.50 16.84 -24.02
CA LEU A 75 -13.47 16.97 -25.05
C LEU A 75 -14.13 16.95 -26.43
N SER A 76 -13.70 17.84 -27.32
CA SER A 76 -14.02 17.77 -28.75
C SER A 76 -13.31 16.59 -29.40
N ASP A 77 -13.84 16.11 -30.53
CA ASP A 77 -13.25 14.98 -31.28
C ASP A 77 -11.77 15.22 -31.62
N ASN A 78 -11.40 16.46 -31.95
CA ASN A 78 -10.03 16.82 -32.24
C ASN A 78 -9.12 16.78 -31.00
N GLU A 79 -9.61 17.22 -29.85
CA GLU A 79 -8.86 17.11 -28.58
C GLU A 79 -8.68 15.65 -28.16
N VAL A 80 -9.73 14.83 -28.30
CA VAL A 80 -9.64 13.38 -28.06
C VAL A 80 -8.60 12.77 -28.98
N PHE A 81 -8.62 13.08 -30.27
CA PHE A 81 -7.65 12.57 -31.23
C PHE A 81 -6.21 12.94 -30.85
N LEU A 82 -5.94 14.22 -30.55
CA LEU A 82 -4.61 14.69 -30.17
C LEU A 82 -4.13 14.04 -28.86
N ALA A 83 -5.00 13.91 -27.85
CA ALA A 83 -4.64 13.27 -26.59
C ALA A 83 -4.31 11.78 -26.80
N CYS A 84 -5.10 11.09 -27.64
CA CYS A 84 -4.83 9.71 -28.02
C CYS A 84 -3.52 9.58 -28.82
N ALA A 85 -3.22 10.52 -29.72
CA ALA A 85 -1.99 10.50 -30.50
C ALA A 85 -0.75 10.64 -29.61
N LEU A 86 -0.76 11.55 -28.62
CA LEU A 86 0.30 11.61 -27.60
C LEU A 86 0.34 10.34 -26.76
N GLY A 87 -0.81 9.80 -26.35
CA GLY A 87 -0.88 8.54 -25.63
C GLY A 87 -0.22 7.39 -26.41
N TRP A 88 -0.47 7.31 -27.71
CA TRP A 88 0.20 6.34 -28.58
C TRP A 88 1.69 6.61 -28.74
N CYS A 89 2.15 7.87 -28.84
CA CYS A 89 3.59 8.17 -28.80
C CYS A 89 4.28 7.55 -27.57
N ILE A 90 3.62 7.56 -26.41
CA ILE A 90 4.13 6.93 -25.17
C ILE A 90 4.15 5.41 -25.28
N GLU A 91 3.09 4.79 -25.82
CA GLU A 91 3.04 3.33 -26.03
C GLU A 91 4.05 2.86 -27.09
N TRP A 92 4.35 3.67 -28.11
CA TRP A 92 5.43 3.44 -29.07
C TRP A 92 6.81 3.53 -28.40
N LEU A 93 7.02 4.53 -27.54
CA LEU A 93 8.25 4.68 -26.77
C LEU A 93 8.48 3.47 -25.85
N GLN A 94 7.43 3.04 -25.16
CA GLN A 94 7.48 1.83 -24.34
C GLN A 94 7.79 0.60 -25.21
N ALA A 95 7.10 0.40 -26.34
CA ALA A 95 7.35 -0.73 -27.23
C ALA A 95 8.80 -0.77 -27.74
N PHE A 96 9.38 0.38 -28.07
CA PHE A 96 10.81 0.49 -28.39
C PHE A 96 11.69 -0.06 -27.27
N PHE A 97 11.54 0.45 -26.04
CA PHE A 97 12.36 -0.01 -24.91
C PHE A 97 12.17 -1.50 -24.65
N LEU A 98 10.93 -2.01 -24.69
CA LEU A 98 10.64 -3.42 -24.43
C LEU A 98 11.25 -4.36 -25.48
N VAL A 99 11.29 -3.97 -26.76
CA VAL A 99 11.93 -4.79 -27.81
C VAL A 99 13.44 -4.89 -27.58
N ILE A 100 14.09 -3.80 -27.17
CA ILE A 100 15.53 -3.79 -26.90
C ILE A 100 15.84 -4.51 -25.59
N ASP A 101 15.04 -4.30 -24.55
CA ASP A 101 15.10 -4.98 -23.25
C ASP A 101 14.98 -6.51 -23.43
N ASP A 102 14.02 -6.99 -24.22
CA ASP A 102 13.87 -8.42 -24.53
C ASP A 102 15.12 -9.04 -25.16
N ILE A 103 15.85 -8.28 -25.99
CA ILE A 103 17.08 -8.74 -26.62
C ILE A 103 18.21 -8.79 -25.59
N MET A 104 18.35 -7.77 -24.75
CA MET A 104 19.41 -7.66 -23.74
C MET A 104 19.26 -8.71 -22.65
N ASP A 105 18.03 -8.95 -22.19
CA ASP A 105 17.69 -9.92 -21.15
C ASP A 105 17.54 -11.34 -21.72
N ASN A 106 17.67 -11.50 -23.05
CA ASN A 106 17.50 -12.77 -23.75
C ASN A 106 16.13 -13.43 -23.48
N SER A 107 15.11 -12.62 -23.24
CA SER A 107 13.75 -13.02 -22.87
C SER A 107 13.10 -13.98 -23.87
N HIS A 108 12.18 -14.81 -23.36
CA HIS A 108 11.45 -15.79 -24.17
C HIS A 108 10.09 -15.27 -24.63
N THR A 109 9.29 -14.73 -23.71
CA THR A 109 7.90 -14.33 -23.97
C THR A 109 7.57 -12.96 -23.39
N ARG A 110 6.71 -12.21 -24.08
CA ARG A 110 6.14 -10.94 -23.63
C ARG A 110 4.69 -10.85 -24.08
N ARG A 111 3.80 -10.39 -23.19
CA ARG A 111 2.35 -10.21 -23.46
C ARG A 111 1.68 -11.50 -24.01
N GLY A 112 2.07 -12.66 -23.48
CA GLY A 112 1.55 -13.97 -23.89
C GLY A 112 2.04 -14.47 -25.26
N GLN A 113 3.02 -13.82 -25.88
CA GLN A 113 3.60 -14.19 -27.18
C GLN A 113 5.13 -14.28 -27.10
N LEU A 114 5.77 -14.86 -28.12
CA LEU A 114 7.24 -14.85 -28.20
C LEU A 114 7.75 -13.42 -28.33
N CYS A 115 8.89 -13.10 -27.71
CA CYS A 115 9.56 -11.81 -27.94
C CYS A 115 9.88 -11.62 -29.43
N TRP A 116 9.81 -10.40 -29.95
CA TRP A 116 9.89 -10.14 -31.40
C TRP A 116 11.17 -10.71 -32.04
N PHE A 117 12.32 -10.58 -31.36
CA PHE A 117 13.59 -11.13 -31.84
C PHE A 117 13.65 -12.67 -31.90
N ARG A 118 12.74 -13.37 -31.21
CA ARG A 118 12.58 -14.83 -31.22
C ARG A 118 11.65 -15.31 -32.33
N VAL A 119 10.88 -14.43 -32.95
CA VAL A 119 9.99 -14.78 -34.06
C VAL A 119 10.83 -15.23 -35.26
N GLU A 120 10.39 -16.30 -35.92
CA GLU A 120 11.07 -16.86 -37.08
C GLU A 120 11.32 -15.76 -38.14
N LYS A 121 12.56 -15.69 -38.64
CA LYS A 121 13.05 -14.70 -39.63
C LYS A 121 13.28 -13.28 -39.12
N VAL A 122 12.95 -12.97 -37.86
CA VAL A 122 13.23 -11.64 -37.28
C VAL A 122 14.66 -11.60 -36.72
N GLY A 123 14.98 -12.42 -35.72
CA GLY A 123 16.31 -12.40 -35.09
C GLY A 123 16.72 -11.00 -34.64
N LEU A 124 17.98 -10.63 -34.86
CA LEU A 124 18.51 -9.31 -34.46
C LEU A 124 18.03 -8.14 -35.34
N ILE A 125 17.24 -8.38 -36.40
CA ILE A 125 16.56 -7.29 -37.12
C ILE A 125 15.66 -6.49 -36.15
N ALA A 126 15.14 -7.16 -35.11
CA ALA A 126 14.38 -6.57 -34.03
C ALA A 126 15.07 -5.35 -33.38
N ALA A 127 16.41 -5.31 -33.31
CA ALA A 127 17.13 -4.16 -32.77
C ALA A 127 16.89 -2.90 -33.63
N ASN A 128 16.95 -3.04 -34.96
CA ASN A 128 16.65 -1.95 -35.88
C ASN A 128 15.15 -1.65 -35.93
N ASP A 129 14.28 -2.66 -35.82
CA ASP A 129 12.83 -2.45 -35.70
C ASP A 129 12.49 -1.60 -34.46
N GLY A 130 13.18 -1.82 -33.34
CA GLY A 130 13.10 -0.95 -32.16
C GLY A 130 13.48 0.50 -32.48
N ILE A 131 14.57 0.73 -33.21
CA ILE A 131 14.96 2.08 -33.67
C ILE A 131 13.88 2.70 -34.56
N ILE A 132 13.23 1.91 -35.42
CA ILE A 132 12.11 2.37 -36.25
C ILE A 132 10.92 2.80 -35.37
N LEU A 133 10.53 1.99 -34.37
CA LEU A 133 9.48 2.34 -33.40
C LEU A 133 9.75 3.68 -32.72
N ARG A 134 10.98 3.90 -32.25
CA ARG A 134 11.43 5.16 -31.66
C ARG A 134 11.28 6.34 -32.64
N ASN A 135 11.67 6.16 -33.90
CA ASN A 135 11.57 7.23 -34.91
C ASN A 135 10.12 7.56 -35.29
N HIS A 136 9.18 6.60 -35.23
CA HIS A 136 7.76 6.83 -35.51
C HIS A 136 7.14 7.88 -34.57
N ILE A 137 7.60 7.98 -33.33
CA ILE A 137 7.15 8.99 -32.37
C ILE A 137 7.28 10.38 -32.98
N PHE A 138 8.46 10.72 -33.50
CA PHE A 138 8.73 12.04 -34.08
C PHE A 138 8.00 12.25 -35.42
N ARG A 139 7.65 11.17 -36.14
CA ARG A 139 6.78 11.25 -37.32
C ARG A 139 5.35 11.66 -36.93
N ILE A 140 4.79 11.03 -35.89
CA ILE A 140 3.47 11.34 -35.34
C ILE A 140 3.44 12.78 -34.81
N LEU A 141 4.43 13.15 -33.97
CA LEU A 141 4.52 14.50 -33.41
C LEU A 141 4.58 15.57 -34.50
N LYS A 142 5.45 15.37 -35.50
CA LYS A 142 5.59 16.33 -36.61
C LYS A 142 4.31 16.44 -37.46
N ARG A 143 3.58 15.35 -37.64
CA ARG A 143 2.37 15.34 -38.49
C ARG A 143 1.21 16.06 -37.83
N HIS A 144 0.99 15.84 -36.54
CA HIS A 144 -0.21 16.31 -35.84
C HIS A 144 -0.01 17.53 -34.94
N PHE A 145 1.23 17.80 -34.53
CA PHE A 145 1.52 18.85 -33.53
C PHE A 145 2.42 19.97 -34.04
N ARG A 146 2.98 19.90 -35.25
CA ARG A 146 3.95 20.89 -35.76
C ARG A 146 3.47 22.35 -35.74
N GLU A 147 2.17 22.58 -35.89
CA GLU A 147 1.58 23.92 -35.86
C GLU A 147 1.15 24.38 -34.46
N LYS A 148 1.28 23.51 -33.45
CA LYS A 148 0.94 23.84 -32.07
C LYS A 148 2.03 24.69 -31.43
N PRO A 149 1.68 25.66 -30.56
CA PRO A 149 2.67 26.52 -29.92
C PRO A 149 3.63 25.75 -29.03
N TYR A 150 3.20 24.61 -28.47
CA TYR A 150 3.96 23.71 -27.60
C TYR A 150 4.67 22.57 -28.35
N TYR A 151 4.84 22.66 -29.68
CA TYR A 151 5.46 21.60 -30.48
C TYR A 151 6.92 21.32 -30.08
N VAL A 152 7.70 22.38 -29.87
CA VAL A 152 9.11 22.25 -29.48
C VAL A 152 9.21 21.64 -28.08
N ASP A 153 8.35 22.06 -27.15
CA ASP A 153 8.30 21.50 -25.80
C ASP A 153 7.95 20.01 -25.82
N LEU A 154 7.07 19.56 -26.72
CA LEU A 154 6.80 18.12 -26.91
C LEU A 154 8.03 17.37 -27.43
N LEU A 155 8.77 17.92 -28.40
CA LEU A 155 9.99 17.28 -28.88
C LEU A 155 11.03 17.16 -27.77
N ASP A 156 11.25 18.23 -27.00
CA ASP A 156 12.20 18.25 -25.91
C ASP A 156 11.77 17.30 -24.78
N LEU A 157 10.48 17.28 -24.43
CA LEU A 157 9.91 16.38 -23.43
C LEU A 157 10.15 14.90 -23.78
N PHE A 158 9.83 14.49 -25.01
CA PHE A 158 10.02 13.10 -25.44
C PHE A 158 11.50 12.72 -25.50
N ASN A 159 12.38 13.59 -26.00
CA ASN A 159 13.82 13.32 -26.03
C ASN A 159 14.44 13.24 -24.63
N GLU A 160 14.08 14.16 -23.72
CA GLU A 160 14.58 14.19 -22.36
C GLU A 160 14.14 12.94 -21.59
N VAL A 161 12.86 12.55 -21.70
CA VAL A 161 12.34 11.34 -21.04
C VAL A 161 12.93 10.07 -21.65
N GLU A 162 13.12 10.01 -22.98
CA GLU A 162 13.84 8.92 -23.65
C GLU A 162 15.27 8.81 -23.11
N PHE A 163 16.00 9.93 -23.01
CA PHE A 163 17.35 9.97 -22.45
C PHE A 163 17.40 9.49 -21.00
N GLN A 164 16.47 9.97 -20.17
CA GLN A 164 16.34 9.53 -18.77
C GLN A 164 16.07 8.03 -18.68
N THR A 165 15.16 7.51 -19.51
CA THR A 165 14.80 6.08 -19.54
C THR A 165 15.97 5.22 -19.99
N ALA A 166 16.66 5.61 -21.06
CA ALA A 166 17.87 4.94 -21.52
C ALA A 166 19.00 4.99 -20.49
N SER A 167 19.16 6.10 -19.78
CA SER A 167 20.13 6.25 -18.69
C SER A 167 19.78 5.36 -17.49
N GLY A 168 18.50 5.25 -17.15
CA GLY A 168 18.01 4.32 -16.13
C GLY A 168 18.27 2.87 -16.49
N GLN A 169 17.99 2.48 -17.74
CA GLN A 169 18.32 1.15 -18.25
C GLN A 169 19.84 0.89 -18.23
N MET A 170 20.65 1.87 -18.62
CA MET A 170 22.11 1.77 -18.52
C MET A 170 22.55 1.53 -17.07
N LEU A 171 22.01 2.29 -16.11
CA LEU A 171 22.33 2.11 -14.69
C LEU A 171 21.96 0.70 -14.21
N ASP A 172 20.82 0.18 -14.64
CA ASP A 172 20.41 -1.19 -14.31
C ASP A 172 21.39 -2.23 -14.88
N LEU A 173 21.72 -2.11 -16.16
CA LEU A 173 22.63 -3.04 -16.85
C LEU A 173 24.04 -3.00 -16.29
N ILE A 174 24.64 -1.84 -16.03
CA ILE A 174 26.02 -1.78 -15.48
C ILE A 174 26.07 -2.18 -14.01
N THR A 175 24.96 -2.07 -13.28
CA THR A 175 24.86 -2.53 -11.89
C THR A 175 24.75 -4.06 -11.84
N THR A 176 24.15 -4.67 -12.85
CA THR A 176 23.92 -6.13 -12.96
C THR A 176 25.00 -6.86 -13.77
N HIS A 177 25.67 -6.18 -14.73
CA HIS A 177 26.57 -6.77 -15.72
C HIS A 177 27.89 -5.99 -15.90
N GLU A 178 28.78 -6.04 -14.89
CA GLU A 178 30.23 -5.91 -15.09
C GLU A 178 31.00 -6.44 -13.86
N GLY A 179 31.69 -7.60 -14.02
CA GLY A 179 32.74 -8.12 -13.14
C GLY A 179 32.34 -8.49 -11.69
N GLU A 180 32.40 -9.80 -11.40
CA GLU A 180 31.99 -10.47 -10.14
C GLU A 180 30.56 -10.12 -9.68
N GLN A 181 29.69 -11.13 -9.58
CA GLN A 181 28.34 -11.03 -9.02
C GLN A 181 28.45 -10.58 -7.55
N ASP A 182 28.51 -9.26 -7.32
CA ASP A 182 28.73 -8.63 -6.03
C ASP A 182 27.48 -7.90 -5.58
N LEU A 183 26.68 -8.54 -4.73
CA LEU A 183 25.46 -7.95 -4.18
C LEU A 183 25.75 -6.76 -3.25
N SER A 184 26.98 -6.54 -2.79
CA SER A 184 27.30 -5.40 -1.91
C SER A 184 27.10 -4.04 -2.62
N LYS A 185 27.10 -4.04 -3.96
CA LYS A 185 26.77 -2.87 -4.79
C LYS A 185 25.28 -2.49 -4.69
N TYR A 186 24.41 -3.43 -4.28
CA TYR A 186 22.97 -3.23 -4.29
C TYR A 186 22.55 -2.51 -3.01
N THR A 187 22.19 -1.24 -3.18
CA THR A 187 21.81 -0.36 -2.07
C THR A 187 20.55 0.40 -2.44
N MET A 188 19.78 0.83 -1.44
CA MET A 188 18.54 1.59 -1.67
C MET A 188 18.75 2.87 -2.50
N PRO A 189 19.86 3.63 -2.36
CA PRO A 189 20.14 4.77 -3.23
C PRO A 189 20.46 4.41 -4.68
N VAL A 190 21.02 3.22 -4.95
CA VAL A 190 21.25 2.72 -6.31
C VAL A 190 19.92 2.29 -6.92
N TYR A 191 19.16 1.48 -6.18
CA TYR A 191 17.81 1.04 -6.55
C TYR A 191 16.90 2.21 -6.93
N ARG A 192 16.75 3.20 -6.02
CA ARG A 192 15.90 4.38 -6.29
C ARG A 192 16.31 5.12 -7.54
N ARG A 193 17.62 5.24 -7.82
CA ARG A 193 18.12 5.88 -9.04
C ARG A 193 17.74 5.08 -10.28
N ILE A 194 17.95 3.76 -10.29
CA ILE A 194 17.56 2.89 -11.40
C ILE A 194 16.07 3.09 -11.68
N VAL A 195 15.21 2.90 -10.68
CA VAL A 195 13.76 2.96 -10.83
C VAL A 195 13.25 4.33 -11.28
N GLN A 196 13.76 5.41 -10.66
CA GLN A 196 13.38 6.77 -10.98
C GLN A 196 13.58 7.07 -12.47
N TYR A 197 14.77 6.73 -12.98
CA TYR A 197 15.13 7.03 -14.36
C TYR A 197 14.56 6.00 -15.36
N LYS A 198 14.61 4.71 -15.03
CA LYS A 198 14.18 3.60 -15.91
C LYS A 198 12.66 3.56 -16.07
N THR A 199 11.89 3.84 -15.02
CA THR A 199 10.44 3.61 -15.03
C THR A 199 9.62 4.87 -14.80
N ALA A 200 9.95 5.66 -13.76
CA ALA A 200 9.03 6.66 -13.24
C ALA A 200 8.74 7.81 -14.24
N TYR A 201 9.75 8.33 -14.94
CA TYR A 201 9.56 9.45 -15.86
C TYR A 201 8.65 9.12 -17.04
N TYR A 202 8.92 8.05 -17.80
CA TYR A 202 8.11 7.73 -18.97
C TYR A 202 6.74 7.14 -18.61
N SER A 203 6.63 6.51 -17.43
CA SER A 203 5.40 5.85 -17.01
C SER A 203 4.41 6.80 -16.33
N PHE A 204 4.89 7.75 -15.54
CA PHE A 204 4.05 8.61 -14.70
C PHE A 204 4.14 10.09 -15.04
N TYR A 205 5.35 10.63 -15.23
CA TYR A 205 5.51 12.05 -15.55
C TYR A 205 5.09 12.38 -16.99
N LEU A 206 5.57 11.61 -17.97
CA LEU A 206 5.37 11.88 -19.40
C LEU A 206 3.88 11.97 -19.81
N PRO A 207 2.96 11.11 -19.34
CA PRO A 207 1.55 11.25 -19.70
C PRO A 207 0.91 12.54 -19.20
N VAL A 208 1.22 12.95 -17.97
CA VAL A 208 0.68 14.18 -17.38
C VAL A 208 1.32 15.41 -18.00
N ALA A 209 2.63 15.38 -18.28
CA ALA A 209 3.32 16.46 -18.98
C ALA A 209 2.77 16.67 -20.39
N CYS A 210 2.45 15.60 -21.12
CA CYS A 210 1.75 15.68 -22.41
C CYS A 210 0.40 16.40 -22.28
N ALA A 211 -0.40 16.04 -21.26
CA ALA A 211 -1.69 16.67 -21.00
C ALA A 211 -1.56 18.16 -20.60
N LEU A 212 -0.58 18.51 -19.76
CA LEU A 212 -0.30 19.90 -19.36
C LEU A 212 0.10 20.76 -20.56
N LEU A 213 1.01 20.29 -21.42
CA LEU A 213 1.39 21.00 -22.65
C LEU A 213 0.19 21.18 -23.59
N MET A 214 -0.65 20.15 -23.75
CA MET A 214 -1.89 20.27 -24.53
C MET A 214 -2.89 21.27 -23.94
N SER A 215 -2.87 21.49 -22.62
CA SER A 215 -3.67 22.51 -21.94
C SER A 215 -3.09 23.92 -22.06
N GLY A 216 -1.90 24.07 -22.66
CA GLY A 216 -1.21 25.34 -22.82
C GLY A 216 -0.38 25.76 -21.60
N GLU A 217 -0.12 24.82 -20.68
CA GLU A 217 0.67 25.08 -19.47
C GLU A 217 2.18 25.01 -19.75
N ASN A 218 2.97 25.73 -18.94
CA ASN A 218 4.43 25.63 -18.94
C ASN A 218 4.88 24.66 -17.84
N LEU A 219 5.58 23.59 -18.22
CA LEU A 219 6.05 22.53 -17.31
C LEU A 219 6.96 23.03 -16.17
N ASP A 220 7.67 24.15 -16.35
CA ASP A 220 8.53 24.74 -15.31
C ASP A 220 7.73 25.17 -14.07
N ASN A 221 6.43 25.44 -14.23
CA ASN A 221 5.54 25.80 -13.12
C ASN A 221 5.04 24.58 -12.33
N PHE A 222 5.35 23.35 -12.77
CA PHE A 222 4.77 22.11 -12.24
C PHE A 222 5.85 21.14 -11.71
N VAL A 223 6.91 21.67 -11.10
CA VAL A 223 8.00 20.86 -10.49
C VAL A 223 7.46 19.92 -9.40
N ASP A 224 6.51 20.38 -8.58
CA ASP A 224 5.89 19.56 -7.54
C ASP A 224 5.11 18.37 -8.14
N VAL A 225 4.42 18.59 -9.27
CA VAL A 225 3.73 17.52 -10.01
C VAL A 225 4.74 16.48 -10.48
N LYS A 226 5.86 16.91 -11.06
CA LYS A 226 6.95 16.01 -11.46
C LYS A 226 7.46 15.20 -10.26
N SER A 227 7.70 15.83 -9.11
CA SER A 227 8.19 15.14 -7.90
C SER A 227 7.22 14.07 -7.41
N ILE A 228 5.92 14.38 -7.36
CA ILE A 228 4.89 13.44 -6.90
C ILE A 228 4.81 12.25 -7.86
N LEU A 229 4.77 12.51 -9.17
CA LEU A 229 4.68 11.47 -10.20
C LEU A 229 5.90 10.55 -10.21
N VAL A 230 7.09 11.09 -9.91
CA VAL A 230 8.31 10.29 -9.79
C VAL A 230 8.27 9.37 -8.58
N GLU A 231 7.84 9.85 -7.41
CA GLU A 231 7.71 8.99 -6.22
C GLU A 231 6.63 7.92 -6.43
N MET A 232 5.51 8.25 -7.08
CA MET A 232 4.50 7.26 -7.47
C MET A 232 5.06 6.20 -8.41
N GLY A 233 5.85 6.60 -9.41
CA GLY A 233 6.53 5.65 -10.29
C GLY A 233 7.55 4.79 -9.58
N THR A 234 8.19 5.33 -8.53
CA THR A 234 9.09 4.58 -7.67
C THR A 234 8.33 3.52 -6.87
N TYR A 235 7.22 3.91 -6.26
CA TYR A 235 6.32 2.98 -5.56
C TYR A 235 5.81 1.87 -6.49
N PHE A 236 5.37 2.23 -7.69
CA PHE A 236 4.89 1.26 -8.68
C PHE A 236 5.93 0.19 -9.02
N GLN A 237 7.21 0.57 -9.16
CA GLN A 237 8.26 -0.42 -9.44
C GLN A 237 8.55 -1.31 -8.24
N VAL A 238 8.47 -0.78 -7.01
CA VAL A 238 8.56 -1.63 -5.80
C VAL A 238 7.45 -2.69 -5.79
N GLN A 239 6.25 -2.34 -6.24
CA GLN A 239 5.16 -3.32 -6.39
C GLN A 239 5.48 -4.37 -7.46
N ASP A 240 6.02 -3.95 -8.61
CA ASP A 240 6.40 -4.87 -9.71
C ASP A 240 7.46 -5.87 -9.25
N ASP A 241 8.52 -5.39 -8.58
CA ASP A 241 9.59 -6.22 -8.02
C ASP A 241 9.07 -7.22 -6.96
N TYR A 242 8.11 -6.79 -6.15
CA TYR A 242 7.47 -7.67 -5.18
C TYR A 242 6.64 -8.76 -5.87
N LEU A 243 5.80 -8.36 -6.83
CA LEU A 243 4.93 -9.27 -7.59
C LEU A 243 5.73 -10.24 -8.46
N ASP A 244 6.95 -9.89 -8.87
CA ASP A 244 7.85 -10.81 -9.55
C ASP A 244 8.19 -12.03 -8.67
N CYS A 245 8.45 -11.81 -7.38
CA CYS A 245 8.80 -12.89 -6.47
C CYS A 245 7.58 -13.62 -5.87
N PHE A 246 6.55 -12.86 -5.49
CA PHE A 246 5.43 -13.32 -4.66
C PHE A 246 4.06 -13.28 -5.36
N GLY A 247 3.98 -12.68 -6.56
CA GLY A 247 2.75 -12.64 -7.32
C GLY A 247 2.41 -14.01 -7.90
N ASP A 248 1.11 -14.31 -7.98
CA ASP A 248 0.63 -15.52 -8.64
C ASP A 248 0.91 -15.43 -10.16
N PRO A 249 1.69 -16.38 -10.75
CA PRO A 249 1.97 -16.43 -12.18
C PRO A 249 0.73 -16.35 -13.08
N GLU A 250 -0.41 -16.92 -12.64
CA GLU A 250 -1.66 -16.92 -13.41
C GLU A 250 -2.27 -15.52 -13.48
N VAL A 251 -2.12 -14.72 -12.41
CA VAL A 251 -2.63 -13.35 -12.32
C VAL A 251 -1.70 -12.36 -13.02
N ILE A 252 -0.38 -12.51 -12.84
CA ILE A 252 0.62 -11.58 -13.42
C ILE A 252 0.91 -11.86 -14.89
N GLY A 253 0.65 -13.09 -15.38
CA GLY A 253 0.85 -13.49 -16.76
C GLY A 253 2.32 -13.69 -17.17
N LYS A 254 3.21 -13.82 -16.19
CA LYS A 254 4.63 -14.16 -16.33
C LYS A 254 5.08 -15.00 -15.14
N ILE A 255 6.17 -15.73 -15.29
CA ILE A 255 6.91 -16.28 -14.14
C ILE A 255 7.99 -15.25 -13.84
N GLY A 256 8.07 -14.77 -12.60
CA GLY A 256 9.11 -13.81 -12.21
C GLY A 256 10.48 -14.47 -12.15
N THR A 257 11.49 -13.74 -12.62
CA THR A 257 12.87 -14.21 -12.80
C THR A 257 13.91 -13.25 -12.22
N ASP A 258 13.50 -12.23 -11.45
CA ASP A 258 14.41 -11.19 -10.96
C ASP A 258 15.56 -11.74 -10.10
N ILE A 259 15.33 -12.85 -9.39
CA ILE A 259 16.36 -13.54 -8.60
C ILE A 259 17.39 -14.18 -9.53
N GLU A 260 16.94 -14.91 -10.55
CA GLU A 260 17.76 -15.62 -11.53
C GLU A 260 18.56 -14.67 -12.41
N ASP A 261 17.93 -13.56 -12.79
CA ASP A 261 18.49 -12.52 -13.66
C ASP A 261 19.47 -11.61 -12.91
N PHE A 262 19.71 -11.88 -11.61
CA PHE A 262 20.58 -11.09 -10.75
C PHE A 262 20.17 -9.61 -10.75
N LYS A 263 18.86 -9.29 -10.74
CA LYS A 263 18.42 -7.90 -10.79
C LYS A 263 18.59 -7.20 -9.46
N CYS A 264 18.85 -5.88 -9.53
CA CYS A 264 18.79 -4.98 -8.38
C CYS A 264 17.32 -4.72 -8.01
N SER A 265 16.63 -5.74 -7.51
CA SER A 265 15.24 -5.68 -7.05
C SER A 265 15.15 -5.04 -5.67
N TRP A 266 14.01 -4.40 -5.37
CA TRP A 266 13.71 -3.91 -4.02
C TRP A 266 13.88 -5.00 -2.96
N LEU A 267 13.43 -6.24 -3.25
CA LEU A 267 13.44 -7.34 -2.28
C LEU A 267 14.85 -7.69 -1.82
N VAL A 268 15.81 -7.81 -2.73
CA VAL A 268 17.20 -8.15 -2.36
C VAL A 268 17.87 -7.01 -1.60
N VAL A 269 17.64 -5.76 -1.99
CA VAL A 269 18.18 -4.58 -1.30
C VAL A 269 17.66 -4.51 0.13
N GLN A 270 16.36 -4.76 0.31
CA GLN A 270 15.71 -4.81 1.61
C GLN A 270 16.17 -6.01 2.44
N ALA A 271 16.41 -7.16 1.82
CA ALA A 271 16.94 -8.33 2.50
C ALA A 271 18.36 -8.08 3.00
N LEU A 272 19.24 -7.48 2.18
CA LEU A 272 20.62 -7.18 2.55
C LEU A 272 20.72 -6.20 3.73
N ASP A 273 19.79 -5.25 3.83
CA ASP A 273 19.74 -4.27 4.92
C ASP A 273 19.32 -4.90 6.26
N ARG A 274 18.44 -5.91 6.22
CA ARG A 274 17.88 -6.57 7.42
C ARG A 274 18.60 -7.86 7.81
N ALA A 275 19.24 -8.53 6.87
CA ALA A 275 19.84 -9.85 7.05
C ALA A 275 21.01 -9.81 8.06
N ASN A 276 21.11 -10.86 8.87
CA ASN A 276 22.34 -11.16 9.59
C ASN A 276 23.44 -11.70 8.64
N GLU A 277 24.66 -11.83 9.12
CA GLU A 277 25.80 -12.26 8.28
C GLU A 277 25.62 -13.67 7.67
N ALA A 278 24.97 -14.61 8.37
CA ALA A 278 24.70 -15.93 7.82
C ALA A 278 23.69 -15.87 6.65
N GLN A 279 22.62 -15.09 6.82
CA GLN A 279 21.62 -14.86 5.78
C GLN A 279 22.21 -14.11 4.58
N LYS A 280 23.09 -13.12 4.80
CA LYS A 280 23.81 -12.42 3.73
C LYS A 280 24.68 -13.38 2.92
N ASN A 281 25.41 -14.28 3.56
CA ASN A 281 26.21 -15.29 2.86
C ASN A 281 25.35 -16.20 1.97
N ILE A 282 24.19 -16.63 2.48
CA ILE A 282 23.23 -17.42 1.69
C ILE A 282 22.74 -16.61 0.48
N LEU A 283 22.40 -15.32 0.65
CA LEU A 283 22.02 -14.46 -0.48
C LEU A 283 23.14 -14.35 -1.51
N MET A 284 24.38 -14.10 -1.08
CA MET A 284 25.55 -13.97 -1.96
C MET A 284 25.84 -15.25 -2.76
N GLU A 285 25.65 -16.42 -2.16
CA GLU A 285 25.90 -17.70 -2.83
C GLU A 285 24.81 -18.09 -3.84
N ASN A 286 23.56 -17.66 -3.63
CA ASN A 286 22.39 -18.20 -4.32
C ASN A 286 21.69 -17.19 -5.26
N TYR A 287 21.82 -15.88 -5.06
CA TYR A 287 21.20 -14.87 -5.93
C TYR A 287 21.89 -14.85 -7.31
N GLY A 288 21.11 -14.74 -8.40
CA GLY A 288 21.62 -14.80 -9.79
C GLY A 288 21.95 -16.19 -10.29
N LYS A 289 21.41 -17.24 -9.66
CA LYS A 289 21.54 -18.63 -10.10
C LYS A 289 20.18 -19.12 -10.60
N SER A 290 20.15 -19.65 -11.83
CA SER A 290 18.94 -20.23 -12.42
C SER A 290 18.54 -21.59 -11.84
N ASP A 291 19.28 -22.12 -10.85
CA ASP A 291 18.91 -23.36 -10.15
C ASP A 291 17.71 -23.11 -9.23
N PRO A 292 16.57 -23.82 -9.40
CA PRO A 292 15.41 -23.67 -8.54
C PRO A 292 15.69 -23.84 -7.05
N ALA A 293 16.68 -24.65 -6.66
CA ALA A 293 17.06 -24.83 -5.26
C ALA A 293 17.73 -23.56 -4.67
N CYS A 294 18.50 -22.84 -5.47
CA CYS A 294 19.08 -21.55 -5.09
C CYS A 294 17.99 -20.48 -4.95
N VAL A 295 17.06 -20.41 -5.91
CA VAL A 295 15.91 -19.50 -5.86
C VAL A 295 15.07 -19.75 -4.61
N ALA A 296 14.78 -21.01 -4.28
CA ALA A 296 14.03 -21.37 -3.07
C ALA A 296 14.71 -20.90 -1.77
N LYS A 297 16.04 -20.99 -1.68
CA LYS A 297 16.79 -20.46 -0.53
C LYS A 297 16.66 -18.94 -0.40
N VAL A 298 16.78 -18.20 -1.50
CA VAL A 298 16.57 -16.73 -1.49
C VAL A 298 15.16 -16.39 -1.02
N LYS A 299 14.13 -17.06 -1.57
CA LYS A 299 12.74 -16.85 -1.15
C LYS A 299 12.52 -17.20 0.32
N SER A 300 13.20 -18.23 0.84
CA SER A 300 13.18 -18.57 2.27
C SER A 300 13.71 -17.43 3.12
N ILE A 301 14.85 -16.83 2.75
CA ILE A 301 15.40 -15.67 3.48
C ILE A 301 14.43 -14.50 3.46
N TYR A 302 13.75 -14.23 2.34
CA TYR A 302 12.75 -13.16 2.28
C TYR A 302 11.58 -13.41 3.22
N LYS A 303 11.19 -14.68 3.38
CA LYS A 303 10.14 -15.09 4.31
C LYS A 303 10.61 -14.99 5.77
N ASP A 304 11.84 -15.41 6.07
CA ASP A 304 12.43 -15.32 7.40
C ASP A 304 12.62 -13.87 7.87
N LEU A 305 12.89 -12.96 6.93
CA LEU A 305 12.98 -11.52 7.16
C LEU A 305 11.62 -10.82 7.17
N ASP A 306 10.54 -11.59 7.03
CA ASP A 306 9.16 -11.16 7.04
C ASP A 306 8.88 -9.98 6.10
N LEU A 307 9.47 -10.01 4.89
CA LEU A 307 9.31 -8.96 3.89
C LEU A 307 7.86 -8.82 3.39
N GLN A 308 6.96 -9.73 3.77
CA GLN A 308 5.52 -9.71 3.47
C GLN A 308 4.66 -9.14 4.62
N PHE A 309 5.21 -9.01 5.84
CA PHE A 309 4.47 -8.68 7.07
C PHE A 309 3.47 -7.53 6.90
N CYS A 310 4.00 -6.38 6.46
CA CYS A 310 3.23 -5.13 6.39
C CYS A 310 2.10 -5.23 5.37
N GLN A 311 2.27 -6.02 4.30
CA GLN A 311 1.23 -6.24 3.30
C GLN A 311 0.17 -7.22 3.78
N ALA A 312 0.55 -8.29 4.48
CA ALA A 312 -0.45 -9.20 5.05
C ALA A 312 -1.31 -8.47 6.09
N SER A 313 -0.67 -7.69 6.96
CA SER A 313 -1.33 -6.86 7.97
C SER A 313 -2.24 -5.79 7.34
N ALA A 314 -1.69 -4.92 6.49
CA ALA A 314 -2.45 -3.85 5.83
C ALA A 314 -3.50 -4.37 4.85
N GLY A 315 -3.14 -5.37 4.05
CA GLY A 315 -4.02 -6.02 3.08
C GLY A 315 -5.21 -6.69 3.75
N GLY A 316 -5.00 -7.36 4.89
CA GLY A 316 -6.08 -7.94 5.68
C GLY A 316 -7.07 -6.88 6.19
N SER A 317 -6.58 -5.75 6.72
CA SER A 317 -7.43 -4.67 7.25
C SER A 317 -8.16 -3.90 6.14
N ILE A 318 -7.51 -3.67 5.00
CA ILE A 318 -8.16 -3.08 3.81
C ILE A 318 -9.21 -4.06 3.26
N GLY A 319 -8.89 -5.35 3.13
CA GLY A 319 -9.82 -6.37 2.66
C GLY A 319 -11.05 -6.50 3.57
N ALA A 320 -10.85 -6.47 4.89
CA ALA A 320 -11.93 -6.44 5.88
C ALA A 320 -12.84 -5.21 5.69
N ALA A 321 -12.27 -4.02 5.52
CA ALA A 321 -13.01 -2.80 5.24
C ALA A 321 -13.79 -2.85 3.91
N VAL A 322 -13.21 -3.43 2.85
CA VAL A 322 -13.90 -3.65 1.56
C VAL A 322 -15.10 -4.57 1.73
N LYS A 323 -14.96 -5.67 2.47
CA LYS A 323 -16.04 -6.62 2.73
C LYS A 323 -17.19 -5.98 3.52
N ILE A 324 -16.88 -5.18 4.54
CA ILE A 324 -17.88 -4.39 5.28
C ILE A 324 -18.59 -3.39 4.36
N ASN A 325 -17.83 -2.63 3.57
CA ASN A 325 -18.36 -1.63 2.65
C ASN A 325 -19.30 -2.20 1.58
N ARG A 326 -19.01 -3.42 1.09
CA ARG A 326 -19.85 -4.14 0.13
C ARG A 326 -21.11 -4.75 0.76
N GLY A 327 -21.15 -4.84 2.09
CA GLY A 327 -22.20 -5.56 2.81
C GLY A 327 -22.04 -7.09 2.75
N ASP A 328 -20.85 -7.58 2.39
CA ASP A 328 -20.53 -9.01 2.34
C ASP A 328 -20.37 -9.61 3.76
N ALA A 329 -20.14 -8.76 4.77
CA ALA A 329 -19.94 -9.16 6.16
C ALA A 329 -20.45 -8.10 7.15
N ASP A 330 -21.11 -8.56 8.22
CA ASP A 330 -21.47 -7.71 9.38
C ASP A 330 -20.24 -7.45 10.28
N ILE A 331 -19.38 -8.46 10.41
CA ILE A 331 -18.14 -8.43 11.20
C ILE A 331 -17.00 -8.99 10.36
N ALA A 332 -15.88 -8.27 10.28
CA ALA A 332 -14.66 -8.73 9.62
C ALA A 332 -13.49 -8.70 10.62
N ILE A 333 -12.70 -9.78 10.68
CA ILE A 333 -11.65 -9.97 11.67
C ILE A 333 -10.29 -10.08 10.98
N ASN A 334 -9.29 -9.32 11.45
CA ASN A 334 -7.90 -9.45 11.04
C ASN A 334 -6.95 -9.34 12.25
N TRP A 335 -6.54 -10.49 12.80
CA TRP A 335 -5.62 -10.55 13.94
C TRP A 335 -4.17 -10.18 13.60
N ALA A 336 -3.78 -10.18 12.31
CA ALA A 336 -2.47 -9.71 11.88
C ALA A 336 -2.38 -8.17 11.82
N GLY A 337 -3.53 -7.49 11.82
CA GLY A 337 -3.66 -6.04 11.86
C GLY A 337 -3.75 -5.48 13.28
N GLY A 338 -4.00 -4.18 13.39
CA GLY A 338 -4.12 -3.48 14.68
C GLY A 338 -2.84 -2.75 15.12
N LEU A 339 -1.91 -2.51 14.19
CA LEU A 339 -0.61 -1.88 14.47
C LEU A 339 -0.75 -0.35 14.52
N HIS A 340 -1.19 0.13 15.68
CA HIS A 340 -1.71 1.49 15.86
C HIS A 340 -0.68 2.61 16.05
N HIS A 341 0.61 2.32 16.27
CA HIS A 341 1.63 3.33 16.57
C HIS A 341 2.31 3.93 15.33
N ALA A 342 2.15 3.29 14.17
CA ALA A 342 2.80 3.74 12.93
C ALA A 342 2.31 5.15 12.57
N LYS A 343 3.27 6.02 12.23
CA LYS A 343 3.01 7.41 11.84
C LYS A 343 3.00 7.55 10.32
N LYS A 344 2.66 8.75 9.83
CA LYS A 344 2.63 9.01 8.39
C LYS A 344 4.00 8.88 7.73
N CYS A 345 5.08 9.26 8.43
CA CYS A 345 6.43 9.34 7.87
C CYS A 345 7.49 8.60 8.71
N GLU A 346 7.10 7.84 9.73
CA GLU A 346 8.03 7.08 10.57
C GLU A 346 7.36 5.85 11.19
N ALA A 347 8.16 4.81 11.44
CA ALA A 347 7.75 3.66 12.22
C ALA A 347 7.91 3.96 13.72
N SER A 348 7.02 3.43 14.55
CA SER A 348 7.05 3.63 16.01
C SER A 348 6.37 2.47 16.71
N GLY A 349 6.80 2.11 17.92
CA GLY A 349 6.13 1.10 18.76
C GLY A 349 5.90 -0.25 18.05
N PHE A 350 6.92 -0.77 17.35
CA PHE A 350 6.84 -2.00 16.53
C PHE A 350 5.88 -1.92 15.32
N CYS A 351 5.32 -0.75 15.03
CA CYS A 351 4.38 -0.53 13.93
C CYS A 351 5.07 0.20 12.78
N TYR A 352 5.02 -0.38 11.57
CA TYR A 352 5.65 0.17 10.37
C TYR A 352 4.64 0.80 9.40
N VAL A 353 3.49 0.14 9.23
CA VAL A 353 2.34 0.61 8.44
C VAL A 353 1.14 0.64 9.36
N ASN A 354 0.41 1.76 9.36
CA ASN A 354 -0.82 1.87 10.14
C ASN A 354 -1.98 1.26 9.33
N ASP A 355 -2.14 -0.05 9.42
CA ASP A 355 -3.17 -0.81 8.72
C ASP A 355 -4.59 -0.34 9.09
N ILE A 356 -4.75 0.12 10.33
CA ILE A 356 -6.00 0.66 10.88
C ILE A 356 -6.41 1.92 10.13
N VAL A 357 -5.49 2.87 9.95
CA VAL A 357 -5.75 4.11 9.21
C VAL A 357 -6.17 3.80 7.77
N LEU A 358 -5.49 2.86 7.12
CA LEU A 358 -5.83 2.43 5.75
C LEU A 358 -7.24 1.80 5.68
N GLY A 359 -7.58 0.92 6.63
CA GLY A 359 -8.91 0.33 6.75
C GLY A 359 -10.01 1.38 7.01
N ILE A 360 -9.77 2.34 7.90
CA ILE A 360 -10.70 3.45 8.18
C ILE A 360 -10.88 4.33 6.94
N LEU A 361 -9.81 4.65 6.20
CA LEU A 361 -9.92 5.41 4.95
C LEU A 361 -10.78 4.70 3.91
N GLU A 362 -10.70 3.37 3.84
CA GLU A 362 -11.57 2.56 2.98
C GLU A 362 -13.03 2.61 3.47
N LEU A 363 -13.30 2.43 4.77
CA LEU A 363 -14.64 2.57 5.35
C LEU A 363 -15.26 3.94 5.08
N LEU A 364 -14.46 5.01 5.19
CA LEU A 364 -14.91 6.39 4.93
C LEU A 364 -15.37 6.64 3.49
N LYS A 365 -15.16 5.70 2.56
CA LYS A 365 -15.75 5.78 1.22
C LYS A 365 -17.26 5.61 1.26
N PHE A 366 -17.82 4.83 2.19
CA PHE A 366 -19.26 4.55 2.29
C PHE A 366 -19.88 5.04 3.60
N HIS A 367 -19.12 4.98 4.69
CA HIS A 367 -19.54 5.35 6.03
C HIS A 367 -19.21 6.83 6.30
N ARG A 368 -20.18 7.61 6.78
CA ARG A 368 -19.99 9.04 7.02
C ARG A 368 -19.13 9.26 8.25
N ARG A 369 -19.37 8.44 9.27
CA ARG A 369 -18.72 8.46 10.58
C ARG A 369 -18.21 7.07 10.93
N VAL A 370 -16.92 6.97 11.20
CA VAL A 370 -16.26 5.73 11.64
C VAL A 370 -15.79 5.91 13.07
N LEU A 371 -16.24 5.05 13.98
CA LEU A 371 -15.76 5.04 15.36
C LEU A 371 -14.58 4.08 15.46
N TYR A 372 -13.44 4.56 15.96
CA TYR A 372 -12.30 3.75 16.33
C TYR A 372 -12.26 3.60 17.85
N VAL A 373 -12.26 2.37 18.35
CA VAL A 373 -12.12 2.02 19.77
C VAL A 373 -10.86 1.20 19.96
N ASP A 374 -10.05 1.59 20.93
CA ASP A 374 -8.74 1.01 21.21
C ASP A 374 -8.68 0.55 22.67
N ILE A 375 -8.43 -0.74 22.88
CA ILE A 375 -8.30 -1.38 24.20
C ILE A 375 -6.89 -1.96 24.45
N ASP A 376 -5.92 -1.60 23.61
CA ASP A 376 -4.50 -1.81 23.88
C ASP A 376 -4.08 -1.05 25.14
N VAL A 377 -3.11 -1.57 25.88
CA VAL A 377 -2.62 -0.87 27.08
C VAL A 377 -1.86 0.42 26.72
N HIS A 378 -1.34 0.53 25.50
CA HIS A 378 -0.69 1.72 24.97
C HIS A 378 -1.70 2.63 24.28
N HIS A 379 -1.46 3.94 24.35
CA HIS A 379 -2.31 4.90 23.64
C HIS A 379 -2.17 4.73 22.12
N GLY A 380 -3.30 4.60 21.41
CA GLY A 380 -3.41 4.47 19.95
C GLY A 380 -3.08 5.75 19.16
N ASP A 381 -1.88 6.28 19.40
CA ASP A 381 -1.43 7.61 19.00
C ASP A 381 -1.26 7.79 17.49
N GLY A 382 -0.92 6.74 16.73
CA GLY A 382 -0.80 6.82 15.27
C GLY A 382 -2.16 7.02 14.59
N VAL A 383 -3.20 6.32 15.08
CA VAL A 383 -4.57 6.47 14.56
C VAL A 383 -5.16 7.82 15.00
N GLU A 384 -4.93 8.23 16.25
CA GLU A 384 -5.34 9.55 16.74
C GLU A 384 -4.70 10.69 15.94
N GLU A 385 -3.38 10.64 15.70
CA GLU A 385 -2.67 11.67 14.93
C GLU A 385 -3.18 11.76 13.48
N ALA A 386 -3.42 10.61 12.83
CA ALA A 386 -3.90 10.55 11.46
C ALA A 386 -5.28 11.21 11.28
N PHE A 387 -6.13 11.15 12.31
CA PHE A 387 -7.49 11.70 12.28
C PHE A 387 -7.70 12.91 13.21
N PHE A 388 -6.64 13.48 13.76
CA PHE A 388 -6.67 14.51 14.80
C PHE A 388 -7.45 15.79 14.42
N THR A 389 -7.64 16.02 13.12
CA THR A 389 -8.25 17.24 12.58
C THR A 389 -9.60 17.02 11.89
N THR A 390 -10.16 15.81 11.94
CA THR A 390 -11.45 15.47 11.30
C THR A 390 -12.55 15.13 12.31
N ASP A 391 -13.78 15.45 11.98
CA ASP A 391 -15.00 15.06 12.70
C ASP A 391 -15.63 13.76 12.14
N ARG A 392 -15.12 13.26 11.01
CA ARG A 392 -15.60 12.02 10.38
C ARG A 392 -15.08 10.74 11.00
N VAL A 393 -14.07 10.83 11.86
CA VAL A 393 -13.53 9.70 12.63
C VAL A 393 -13.45 10.14 14.07
N MET A 394 -13.98 9.33 14.99
CA MET A 394 -13.80 9.52 16.42
C MET A 394 -12.85 8.44 16.95
N THR A 395 -11.81 8.84 17.66
CA THR A 395 -10.89 7.90 18.33
C THR A 395 -11.21 7.85 19.82
N VAL A 396 -11.34 6.64 20.37
CA VAL A 396 -11.57 6.41 21.80
C VAL A 396 -10.54 5.39 22.30
N SER A 397 -9.64 5.80 23.20
CA SER A 397 -8.56 4.94 23.68
C SER A 397 -8.56 4.83 25.21
N PHE A 398 -8.41 3.60 25.71
CA PHE A 398 -8.31 3.26 27.13
C PHE A 398 -6.94 2.67 27.42
N HIS A 399 -6.04 3.45 28.02
CA HIS A 399 -4.62 3.10 28.07
C HIS A 399 -3.98 3.50 29.39
N LYS A 400 -2.81 2.91 29.70
CA LYS A 400 -1.97 3.37 30.80
C LYS A 400 -1.35 4.72 30.46
N TYR A 401 -1.34 5.63 31.43
CA TYR A 401 -0.75 6.96 31.27
C TYR A 401 0.25 7.30 32.40
N GLY A 402 1.20 8.19 32.12
CA GLY A 402 2.29 8.57 33.03
C GLY A 402 3.65 8.20 32.47
N ASP A 403 4.52 7.57 33.26
CA ASP A 403 5.79 7.02 32.78
C ASP A 403 5.54 5.73 31.98
N PHE A 404 5.04 5.89 30.75
CA PHE A 404 4.68 4.80 29.84
C PHE A 404 4.72 5.26 28.38
N PHE A 405 5.09 4.36 27.48
CA PHE A 405 5.02 4.61 26.04
C PHE A 405 3.55 4.72 25.60
N PRO A 406 3.18 5.59 24.64
CA PRO A 406 4.01 6.55 23.88
C PRO A 406 4.17 7.93 24.53
N GLY A 407 3.62 8.16 25.74
CA GLY A 407 3.68 9.45 26.43
C GLY A 407 2.61 10.48 26.00
N THR A 408 1.72 10.11 25.08
CA THR A 408 0.56 10.89 24.62
C THR A 408 -0.75 10.33 25.20
N GLY A 409 -1.92 10.88 24.84
CA GLY A 409 -3.21 10.38 25.33
C GLY A 409 -3.64 10.94 26.70
N HIS A 410 -3.16 12.12 27.08
CA HIS A 410 -3.66 12.77 28.30
C HIS A 410 -5.17 13.05 28.16
N ILE A 411 -5.95 13.08 29.26
CA ILE A 411 -7.40 13.42 29.23
C ILE A 411 -7.74 14.78 28.58
N LYS A 412 -6.73 15.65 28.39
CA LYS A 412 -6.87 16.98 27.79
C LYS A 412 -6.57 16.97 26.30
N ASP A 413 -5.98 15.90 25.81
CA ASP A 413 -5.77 15.65 24.40
C ASP A 413 -7.10 15.26 23.79
N ASN A 414 -7.69 16.19 23.07
CA ASN A 414 -9.07 16.07 22.57
C ASN A 414 -9.21 16.57 21.14
N GLY A 415 -8.15 16.48 20.34
CA GLY A 415 -8.18 16.83 18.91
C GLY A 415 -8.04 18.33 18.63
N PHE A 416 -7.94 18.66 17.34
CA PHE A 416 -7.70 20.02 16.87
C PHE A 416 -8.62 20.42 15.72
N GLY A 417 -8.95 21.71 15.62
CA GLY A 417 -9.82 22.21 14.55
C GLY A 417 -11.19 21.52 14.54
N LYS A 418 -11.55 20.87 13.41
CA LYS A 418 -12.80 20.12 13.29
C LYS A 418 -12.80 18.83 14.13
N GLY A 419 -11.64 18.23 14.37
CA GLY A 419 -11.50 17.04 15.21
C GLY A 419 -11.55 17.32 16.70
N LYS A 420 -11.74 18.58 17.12
CA LYS A 420 -11.85 18.91 18.53
C LYS A 420 -13.10 18.27 19.16
N TYR A 421 -12.91 17.58 20.29
CA TYR A 421 -13.83 16.69 20.98
C TYR A 421 -14.14 15.36 20.27
N TYR A 422 -13.45 15.04 19.17
CA TYR A 422 -13.54 13.76 18.46
C TYR A 422 -12.36 12.82 18.75
N ALA A 423 -11.40 13.24 19.57
CA ALA A 423 -10.42 12.37 20.21
C ALA A 423 -10.77 12.26 21.70
N LEU A 424 -11.02 11.05 22.19
CA LEU A 424 -11.44 10.79 23.56
C LEU A 424 -10.45 9.84 24.25
N ASN A 425 -9.68 10.40 25.18
CA ASN A 425 -8.60 9.69 25.84
C ASN A 425 -8.92 9.36 27.30
N VAL A 426 -8.74 8.09 27.68
CA VAL A 426 -9.04 7.56 29.02
C VAL A 426 -7.73 7.09 29.67
N PRO A 427 -6.97 8.01 30.32
CA PRO A 427 -5.69 7.68 30.94
C PRO A 427 -5.88 6.94 32.26
N LEU A 428 -5.29 5.76 32.39
CA LEU A 428 -5.45 4.85 33.54
C LEU A 428 -4.12 4.55 34.23
N ASN A 429 -4.22 4.08 35.48
CA ASN A 429 -3.09 3.60 36.28
C ASN A 429 -3.01 2.05 36.27
N ASP A 430 -1.95 1.52 36.87
CA ASP A 430 -1.70 0.08 36.99
C ASP A 430 -2.83 -0.69 37.67
N GLY A 431 -2.91 -1.99 37.33
CA GLY A 431 -3.76 -2.94 38.04
C GLY A 431 -5.26 -2.82 37.76
N MET A 432 -5.64 -2.14 36.67
CA MET A 432 -7.03 -2.04 36.25
C MET A 432 -7.70 -3.42 36.13
N ASP A 433 -8.81 -3.61 36.84
CA ASP A 433 -9.58 -4.86 36.89
C ASP A 433 -10.83 -4.83 35.99
N ASP A 434 -11.41 -6.00 35.75
CA ASP A 434 -12.56 -6.19 34.85
C ASP A 434 -13.78 -5.34 35.22
N ASP A 435 -14.13 -5.26 36.51
CA ASP A 435 -15.34 -4.57 36.95
C ASP A 435 -15.19 -3.05 36.87
N SER A 436 -14.02 -2.53 37.23
CA SER A 436 -13.65 -1.12 37.10
C SER A 436 -13.58 -0.70 35.64
N PHE A 437 -12.94 -1.51 34.78
CA PHE A 437 -12.85 -1.26 33.35
C PHE A 437 -14.24 -1.27 32.71
N ARG A 438 -15.09 -2.26 33.02
CA ARG A 438 -16.49 -2.33 32.55
C ARG A 438 -17.30 -1.10 32.99
N GLY A 439 -17.13 -0.68 34.24
CA GLY A 439 -17.81 0.48 34.83
C GLY A 439 -17.45 1.81 34.18
N LEU A 440 -16.30 1.88 33.50
CA LEU A 440 -15.84 3.02 32.75
C LEU A 440 -16.18 2.92 31.25
N PHE A 441 -15.86 1.77 30.64
CA PHE A 441 -16.03 1.50 29.21
C PHE A 441 -17.49 1.64 28.76
N ARG A 442 -18.41 0.90 29.40
CA ARG A 442 -19.80 0.83 28.92
C ARG A 442 -20.52 2.19 28.95
N PRO A 443 -20.45 3.01 30.03
CA PRO A 443 -21.08 4.33 30.02
C PRO A 443 -20.49 5.30 29.00
N ILE A 444 -19.17 5.28 28.81
CA ILE A 444 -18.49 6.14 27.84
C ILE A 444 -18.91 5.73 26.42
N ILE A 445 -18.77 4.45 26.08
CA ILE A 445 -19.13 3.94 24.75
C ILE A 445 -20.63 4.11 24.47
N GLN A 446 -21.50 3.90 25.46
CA GLN A 446 -22.93 4.20 25.31
C GLN A 446 -23.15 5.65 24.88
N LYS A 447 -22.48 6.60 25.55
CA LYS A 447 -22.64 8.01 25.23
C LYS A 447 -22.03 8.36 23.89
N VAL A 448 -20.87 7.79 23.55
CA VAL A 448 -20.25 7.89 22.22
C VAL A 448 -21.23 7.44 21.14
N MET A 449 -21.81 6.25 21.25
CA MET A 449 -22.77 5.74 20.27
C MET A 449 -24.01 6.63 20.14
N GLU A 450 -24.50 7.20 21.25
CA GLU A 450 -25.64 8.13 21.27
C GLU A 450 -25.35 9.45 20.55
N VAL A 451 -24.19 10.07 20.81
CA VAL A 451 -23.88 11.42 20.30
C VAL A 451 -23.18 11.40 18.95
N TYR A 452 -22.24 10.47 18.75
CA TYR A 452 -21.44 10.36 17.53
C TYR A 452 -22.17 9.59 16.44
N GLN A 453 -23.02 8.63 16.79
CA GLN A 453 -23.82 7.83 15.84
C GLN A 453 -22.97 7.28 14.68
N PRO A 454 -21.96 6.44 14.95
CA PRO A 454 -21.12 5.91 13.87
C PRO A 454 -21.91 4.98 12.94
N ASP A 455 -21.53 4.97 11.66
CA ASP A 455 -22.08 4.07 10.64
C ASP A 455 -21.25 2.77 10.51
N ALA A 456 -20.02 2.77 11.04
CA ALA A 456 -19.12 1.62 11.15
C ALA A 456 -18.22 1.78 12.39
N VAL A 457 -17.81 0.67 12.99
CA VAL A 457 -16.91 0.61 14.14
C VAL A 457 -15.65 -0.18 13.77
N VAL A 458 -14.50 0.29 14.21
CA VAL A 458 -13.23 -0.43 14.19
C VAL A 458 -12.79 -0.62 15.63
N LEU A 459 -12.64 -1.87 16.07
CA LEU A 459 -12.14 -2.22 17.39
C LEU A 459 -10.75 -2.84 17.26
N GLN A 460 -9.74 -2.17 17.79
CA GLN A 460 -8.41 -2.73 18.01
C GLN A 460 -8.44 -3.47 19.35
N CYS A 461 -8.08 -4.75 19.36
CA CYS A 461 -8.16 -5.66 20.53
C CYS A 461 -6.77 -6.01 21.07
N GLY A 462 -5.95 -5.00 21.37
CA GLY A 462 -4.62 -5.16 21.95
C GLY A 462 -4.64 -5.98 23.22
N ALA A 463 -4.06 -7.19 23.15
CA ALA A 463 -4.10 -8.20 24.20
C ALA A 463 -3.03 -7.99 25.29
N ASP A 464 -2.22 -6.94 25.21
CA ASP A 464 -1.26 -6.56 26.25
C ASP A 464 -1.91 -5.85 27.44
N SER A 465 -3.18 -5.46 27.35
CA SER A 465 -4.00 -5.02 28.50
C SER A 465 -4.42 -6.18 29.42
N LEU A 466 -4.13 -7.44 29.05
CA LEU A 466 -4.44 -8.62 29.86
C LEU A 466 -3.53 -8.77 31.09
N ALA A 467 -4.08 -9.43 32.09
CA ALA A 467 -3.36 -9.84 33.29
C ALA A 467 -2.13 -10.68 32.95
N GLY A 468 -0.97 -10.23 33.43
CA GLY A 468 0.27 -10.96 33.31
C GLY A 468 0.93 -10.92 31.95
N ASP A 469 0.59 -9.92 31.12
CA ASP A 469 1.40 -9.57 29.97
C ASP A 469 2.87 -9.23 30.35
N ARG A 470 3.80 -9.28 29.37
CA ARG A 470 5.22 -8.99 29.61
C ARG A 470 5.52 -7.50 29.66
N LEU A 471 4.78 -6.68 28.92
CA LEU A 471 4.97 -5.23 28.84
C LEU A 471 3.81 -4.47 29.49
N GLY A 472 2.59 -4.96 29.35
CA GLY A 472 1.41 -4.36 29.98
C GLY A 472 1.33 -4.64 31.48
N CYS A 473 0.67 -3.72 32.20
CA CYS A 473 0.53 -3.76 33.66
C CYS A 473 -0.92 -3.53 34.13
N PHE A 474 -1.88 -3.85 33.28
CA PHE A 474 -3.28 -4.03 33.68
C PHE A 474 -3.52 -5.45 34.22
N ASN A 475 -4.72 -5.70 34.73
CA ASN A 475 -5.12 -6.96 35.34
C ASN A 475 -6.43 -7.51 34.75
N LEU A 476 -6.66 -7.29 33.45
CA LEU A 476 -7.88 -7.74 32.79
C LEU A 476 -7.85 -9.25 32.51
N SER A 477 -8.99 -9.90 32.71
CA SER A 477 -9.18 -11.28 32.26
C SER A 477 -9.57 -11.32 30.78
N VAL A 478 -9.43 -12.49 30.15
CA VAL A 478 -9.96 -12.75 28.80
C VAL A 478 -11.46 -12.45 28.70
N LYS A 479 -12.22 -12.66 29.79
CA LYS A 479 -13.67 -12.38 29.81
C LYS A 479 -13.96 -10.89 29.95
N GLY A 480 -13.19 -10.17 30.75
CA GLY A 480 -13.29 -8.72 30.91
C GLY A 480 -12.96 -8.00 29.62
N HIS A 481 -11.85 -8.38 28.99
CA HIS A 481 -11.42 -7.85 27.69
C HIS A 481 -12.49 -8.06 26.61
N ALA A 482 -12.96 -9.32 26.43
CA ALA A 482 -14.00 -9.65 25.46
C ALA A 482 -15.39 -9.06 25.77
N ASP A 483 -15.62 -8.52 26.98
CA ASP A 483 -16.84 -7.77 27.28
C ASP A 483 -16.95 -6.49 26.44
N CYS A 484 -15.82 -5.91 26.06
CA CYS A 484 -15.75 -4.72 25.20
C CYS A 484 -16.29 -5.03 23.81
N LEU A 485 -15.77 -6.10 23.18
CA LEU A 485 -16.24 -6.60 21.90
C LEU A 485 -17.73 -7.00 21.96
N ARG A 486 -18.14 -7.73 23.00
CA ARG A 486 -19.53 -8.12 23.21
C ARG A 486 -20.46 -6.92 23.29
N TYR A 487 -20.02 -5.85 23.96
CA TYR A 487 -20.79 -4.62 24.11
C TYR A 487 -20.91 -3.87 22.79
N LEU A 488 -19.81 -3.69 22.05
CA LEU A 488 -19.84 -3.05 20.73
C LEU A 488 -20.69 -3.82 19.72
N ARG A 489 -20.58 -5.15 19.70
CA ARG A 489 -21.42 -6.04 18.89
C ARG A 489 -22.91 -5.83 19.16
N SER A 490 -23.31 -5.50 20.39
CA SER A 490 -24.73 -5.32 20.75
C SER A 490 -25.42 -4.14 20.08
N PHE A 491 -24.66 -3.18 19.53
CA PHE A 491 -25.20 -2.04 18.80
C PHE A 491 -25.58 -2.37 17.34
N ASN A 492 -25.19 -3.54 16.82
CA ASN A 492 -25.48 -3.99 15.45
C ASN A 492 -25.07 -2.96 14.37
N VAL A 493 -23.88 -2.40 14.53
CA VAL A 493 -23.21 -1.54 13.54
C VAL A 493 -22.09 -2.38 12.91
N PRO A 494 -21.81 -2.26 11.59
CA PRO A 494 -20.73 -2.99 10.96
C PRO A 494 -19.41 -2.85 11.72
N LEU A 495 -18.74 -3.97 11.99
CA LEU A 495 -17.64 -4.03 12.95
C LEU A 495 -16.39 -4.67 12.35
N MET A 496 -15.32 -3.91 12.25
CA MET A 496 -13.99 -4.42 11.94
C MET A 496 -13.24 -4.69 13.24
N VAL A 497 -12.76 -5.91 13.44
CA VAL A 497 -12.03 -6.34 14.65
C VAL A 497 -10.59 -6.63 14.28
N LEU A 498 -9.66 -5.96 14.95
CA LEU A 498 -8.22 -6.07 14.70
C LEU A 498 -7.49 -6.58 15.95
N GLY A 499 -6.26 -7.07 15.75
CA GLY A 499 -5.34 -7.43 16.83
C GLY A 499 -4.73 -6.21 17.53
N GLY A 500 -3.42 -6.24 17.73
CA GLY A 500 -2.69 -5.20 18.46
C GLY A 500 -1.48 -5.74 19.23
N GLY A 501 -1.08 -5.04 20.29
CA GLY A 501 -0.06 -5.49 21.22
C GLY A 501 -0.46 -6.80 21.94
N GLY A 502 0.53 -7.46 22.53
CA GLY A 502 0.33 -8.74 23.23
C GLY A 502 1.61 -9.57 23.29
N TYR A 503 2.26 -9.60 24.44
CA TYR A 503 3.64 -10.06 24.57
C TYR A 503 3.79 -11.32 25.42
N THR A 504 2.72 -11.73 26.11
CA THR A 504 2.54 -13.11 26.57
C THR A 504 1.71 -13.90 25.55
N ILE A 505 2.37 -14.41 24.50
CA ILE A 505 1.73 -15.04 23.32
C ILE A 505 0.66 -16.10 23.63
N ARG A 506 0.82 -16.84 24.75
CA ARG A 506 -0.16 -17.84 25.20
C ARG A 506 -1.49 -17.22 25.61
N ASN A 507 -1.45 -16.02 26.19
CA ASN A 507 -2.64 -15.27 26.58
C ASN A 507 -3.26 -14.56 25.38
N VAL A 508 -2.43 -14.07 24.44
CA VAL A 508 -2.90 -13.52 23.16
C VAL A 508 -3.73 -14.57 22.39
N ALA A 509 -3.19 -15.79 22.24
CA ALA A 509 -3.89 -16.88 21.58
C ALA A 509 -5.23 -17.21 22.25
N ARG A 510 -5.28 -17.21 23.59
CA ARG A 510 -6.53 -17.40 24.36
C ARG A 510 -7.53 -16.28 24.12
N CYS A 511 -7.06 -15.04 24.16
CA CYS A 511 -7.89 -13.84 24.03
C CYS A 511 -8.59 -13.78 22.68
N TRP A 512 -7.82 -13.76 21.60
CA TRP A 512 -8.35 -13.61 20.25
C TRP A 512 -9.17 -14.84 19.81
N CYS A 513 -8.86 -16.04 20.33
CA CYS A 513 -9.72 -17.22 20.16
C CYS A 513 -11.10 -17.01 20.81
N TYR A 514 -11.14 -16.57 22.07
CA TYR A 514 -12.40 -16.31 22.77
C TYR A 514 -13.18 -15.13 22.17
N GLU A 515 -12.49 -14.07 21.74
CA GLU A 515 -13.10 -12.92 21.07
C GLU A 515 -13.67 -13.26 19.71
N THR A 516 -13.01 -14.15 18.95
CA THR A 516 -13.59 -14.72 17.73
C THR A 516 -14.90 -15.45 18.05
N ALA A 517 -14.93 -16.24 19.14
CA ALA A 517 -16.16 -16.91 19.58
C ALA A 517 -17.27 -15.91 19.95
N VAL A 518 -16.92 -14.80 20.63
CA VAL A 518 -17.85 -13.69 20.92
C VAL A 518 -18.38 -13.03 19.66
N ALA A 519 -17.54 -12.80 18.64
CA ALA A 519 -17.94 -12.21 17.37
C ALA A 519 -19.00 -13.08 16.67
N VAL A 520 -18.76 -14.39 16.58
CA VAL A 520 -19.70 -15.35 15.96
C VAL A 520 -20.88 -15.74 16.86
N GLY A 521 -20.88 -15.32 18.13
CA GLY A 521 -21.97 -15.58 19.08
C GLY A 521 -21.98 -17.00 19.65
N VAL A 522 -20.81 -17.62 19.80
CA VAL A 522 -20.63 -18.97 20.38
C VAL A 522 -19.91 -18.86 21.72
N GLU A 523 -20.34 -19.66 22.70
CA GLU A 523 -19.64 -19.82 23.97
C GLU A 523 -18.82 -21.12 23.93
N PRO A 524 -17.47 -21.04 23.89
CA PRO A 524 -16.62 -22.22 23.83
C PRO A 524 -16.42 -22.86 25.21
N ASP A 525 -16.08 -24.15 25.23
CA ASP A 525 -15.66 -24.82 26.46
C ASP A 525 -14.36 -24.19 27.01
N ASN A 526 -14.23 -24.11 28.33
CA ASN A 526 -13.02 -23.59 28.95
C ASN A 526 -11.80 -24.52 28.77
N LYS A 527 -12.00 -25.79 28.40
CA LYS A 527 -10.90 -26.73 28.14
C LYS A 527 -10.41 -26.56 26.70
N LEU A 528 -9.12 -26.30 26.54
CA LEU A 528 -8.53 -26.13 25.21
C LEU A 528 -8.60 -27.45 24.44
N PRO A 529 -8.95 -27.41 23.14
CA PRO A 529 -8.83 -28.57 22.28
C PRO A 529 -7.34 -28.87 22.01
N TYR A 530 -7.03 -30.15 21.79
CA TYR A 530 -5.70 -30.55 21.37
C TYR A 530 -5.34 -29.88 20.03
N ASN A 531 -4.10 -29.40 19.94
CA ASN A 531 -3.53 -28.75 18.78
C ASN A 531 -1.99 -28.91 18.82
N GLU A 532 -1.31 -28.53 17.74
CA GLU A 532 0.15 -28.65 17.62
C GLU A 532 0.92 -27.93 18.73
N TYR A 533 0.39 -26.81 19.23
CA TYR A 533 1.01 -26.00 20.27
C TYR A 533 0.40 -26.25 21.66
N TYR A 534 -0.32 -27.35 21.85
CA TYR A 534 -1.10 -27.61 23.08
C TYR A 534 -0.26 -27.56 24.36
N GLU A 535 0.99 -28.03 24.29
CA GLU A 535 1.92 -28.05 25.42
C GLU A 535 2.27 -26.65 25.95
N TYR A 536 2.18 -25.61 25.12
CA TYR A 536 2.45 -24.24 25.54
C TYR A 536 1.50 -23.80 26.66
N PHE A 537 0.28 -24.32 26.67
CA PHE A 537 -0.79 -23.91 27.59
C PHE A 537 -0.82 -24.68 28.92
N GLY A 538 0.18 -25.54 29.16
CA GLY A 538 0.33 -26.26 30.42
C GLY A 538 0.60 -25.32 31.62
N PRO A 539 0.30 -25.77 32.85
CA PRO A 539 -0.25 -27.10 33.20
C PRO A 539 -1.78 -27.19 33.16
N ASP A 540 -2.50 -26.07 33.05
CA ASP A 540 -3.96 -26.05 33.26
C ASP A 540 -4.77 -26.37 32.01
N TYR A 541 -4.21 -26.09 30.83
CA TYR A 541 -4.82 -26.29 29.51
C TYR A 541 -6.22 -25.66 29.39
N ASN A 542 -6.42 -24.51 30.04
CA ASN A 542 -7.66 -23.76 30.02
C ASN A 542 -7.58 -22.54 29.10
N LEU A 543 -8.73 -22.14 28.56
CA LEU A 543 -8.90 -20.93 27.75
C LEU A 543 -8.86 -19.67 28.61
N HIS A 544 -9.53 -19.68 29.76
CA HIS A 544 -9.54 -18.53 30.66
C HIS A 544 -8.35 -18.53 31.61
N ILE A 545 -7.82 -17.33 31.85
CA ILE A 545 -6.78 -17.06 32.85
C ILE A 545 -7.40 -16.40 34.08
N GLU A 546 -6.88 -16.74 35.25
CA GLU A 546 -7.24 -16.06 36.49
C GLU A 546 -6.47 -14.74 36.59
N PRO A 547 -7.12 -13.63 36.99
CA PRO A 547 -6.45 -12.37 37.29
C PRO A 547 -5.36 -12.55 38.36
N LYS A 548 -4.29 -11.75 38.30
CA LYS A 548 -3.25 -11.76 39.32
C LYS A 548 -3.70 -10.99 40.56
N ASN A 549 -3.08 -11.26 41.71
CA ASN A 549 -3.27 -10.45 42.91
C ASN A 549 -2.46 -9.14 42.82
N LEU A 550 -2.86 -8.27 41.89
CA LEU A 550 -2.28 -6.95 41.65
C LEU A 550 -3.22 -5.88 42.25
N GLU A 551 -2.66 -4.91 42.97
CA GLU A 551 -3.44 -3.80 43.52
C GLU A 551 -3.92 -2.87 42.40
N ASN A 552 -5.22 -2.61 42.35
CA ASN A 552 -5.80 -1.66 41.40
C ASN A 552 -5.57 -0.22 41.89
N GLN A 553 -4.72 0.53 41.18
CA GLN A 553 -4.37 1.92 41.51
C GLN A 553 -5.38 2.94 40.94
N ASN A 554 -6.52 2.48 40.44
CA ASN A 554 -7.60 3.31 39.91
C ASN A 554 -8.73 3.42 40.93
N SER A 555 -8.69 4.44 41.78
CA SER A 555 -9.72 4.61 42.81
C SER A 555 -11.10 4.86 42.20
N PRO A 556 -12.21 4.35 42.81
CA PRO A 556 -13.55 4.61 42.30
C PRO A 556 -13.88 6.10 42.16
N GLN A 557 -13.36 6.94 43.06
CA GLN A 557 -13.57 8.40 43.01
C GLN A 557 -12.85 9.03 41.81
N ASP A 558 -11.65 8.56 41.46
CA ASP A 558 -10.90 9.08 40.31
C ASP A 558 -11.52 8.61 39.00
N LEU A 559 -11.95 7.36 38.92
CA LEU A 559 -12.67 6.81 37.76
C LEU A 559 -13.99 7.55 37.53
N GLU A 560 -14.75 7.86 38.59
CA GLU A 560 -15.97 8.64 38.49
C GLU A 560 -15.69 10.08 38.01
N ARG A 561 -14.65 10.73 38.54
CA ARG A 561 -14.23 12.07 38.10
C ARG A 561 -13.86 12.06 36.61
N MET A 562 -13.07 11.08 36.19
CA MET A 562 -12.63 10.92 34.80
C MET A 562 -13.82 10.70 33.87
N ARG A 563 -14.72 9.78 34.22
CA ARG A 563 -15.97 9.55 33.50
C ARG A 563 -16.77 10.83 33.32
N ASN A 564 -16.93 11.62 34.39
CA ASN A 564 -17.69 12.87 34.33
C ASN A 564 -17.06 13.91 33.37
N VAL A 565 -15.72 14.04 33.39
CA VAL A 565 -15.00 14.92 32.45
C VAL A 565 -15.20 14.47 30.99
N LEU A 566 -15.10 13.17 30.74
CA LEU A 566 -15.27 12.61 29.39
C LEU A 566 -16.71 12.75 28.89
N LEU A 567 -17.70 12.55 29.75
CA LEU A 567 -19.10 12.81 29.42
C LEU A 567 -19.35 14.31 29.16
N GLU A 568 -18.66 15.21 29.86
CA GLU A 568 -18.69 16.65 29.57
C GLU A 568 -18.07 16.96 28.19
N HIS A 569 -16.95 16.33 27.83
CA HIS A 569 -16.37 16.46 26.49
C HIS A 569 -17.36 16.02 25.40
N LEU A 570 -17.99 14.85 25.58
CA LEU A 570 -19.00 14.33 24.65
C LEU A 570 -20.22 15.26 24.54
N SER A 571 -20.59 15.96 25.62
CA SER A 571 -21.69 16.95 25.58
C SER A 571 -21.41 18.17 24.70
N LYS A 572 -20.13 18.44 24.36
CA LYS A 572 -19.71 19.56 23.52
C LYS A 572 -19.76 19.23 22.03
N ILE A 573 -19.98 17.97 21.68
CA ILE A 573 -20.16 17.53 20.29
C ILE A 573 -21.51 18.08 19.81
N GLN A 574 -21.46 18.98 18.82
CA GLN A 574 -22.69 19.46 18.18
C GLN A 574 -23.33 18.31 17.41
N HIS A 575 -24.66 18.18 17.52
CA HIS A 575 -25.45 17.30 16.66
C HIS A 575 -25.45 17.92 15.25
N VAL A 576 -24.41 17.66 14.46
CA VAL A 576 -24.28 18.28 13.13
C VAL A 576 -25.11 17.47 12.12
N PRO A 577 -26.04 18.09 11.37
CA PRO A 577 -26.66 17.43 10.24
C PRO A 577 -25.57 17.16 9.20
N SER A 578 -25.47 15.89 8.81
CA SER A 578 -24.83 15.35 7.62
C SER A 578 -23.89 16.30 6.83
N PRO A 579 -22.54 16.19 6.92
CA PRO A 579 -21.64 16.79 5.93
C PRO A 579 -22.03 16.47 4.47
N GLN A 580 -21.78 17.41 3.56
CA GLN A 580 -21.99 17.18 2.12
C GLN A 580 -21.15 15.99 1.63
N PHE A 581 -21.73 15.15 0.77
CA PHE A 581 -21.02 14.04 0.12
C PHE A 581 -19.76 14.56 -0.58
N GLN A 582 -18.59 14.07 -0.16
CA GLN A 582 -17.35 14.25 -0.93
C GLN A 582 -17.35 13.26 -2.10
N ALA A 583 -16.68 13.63 -3.19
CA ALA A 583 -16.46 12.71 -4.31
C ALA A 583 -15.74 11.46 -3.79
N ARG A 584 -16.39 10.31 -3.98
CA ARG A 584 -15.92 9.01 -3.49
C ARG A 584 -14.80 8.50 -4.40
N PRO A 585 -13.64 8.07 -3.86
CA PRO A 585 -12.64 7.35 -4.65
C PRO A 585 -13.23 6.05 -5.23
N PRO A 586 -12.66 5.49 -6.32
CA PRO A 586 -13.10 4.21 -6.87
C PRO A 586 -13.13 3.08 -5.84
N ASP A 587 -14.01 2.11 -6.06
CA ASP A 587 -14.09 0.88 -5.26
C ASP A 587 -12.78 0.10 -5.35
N ALA A 588 -12.30 -0.44 -4.22
CA ALA A 588 -11.23 -1.42 -4.26
C ALA A 588 -11.82 -2.77 -4.72
N GLU A 589 -11.29 -3.32 -5.81
CA GLU A 589 -11.65 -4.65 -6.32
C GLU A 589 -10.79 -5.72 -5.63
N THR A 590 -11.36 -6.49 -4.71
CA THR A 590 -10.78 -7.79 -4.32
C THR A 590 -11.13 -8.83 -5.39
N PRO A 591 -10.21 -9.74 -5.77
CA PRO A 591 -10.55 -10.88 -6.59
C PRO A 591 -11.76 -11.62 -6.00
N GLU A 592 -12.74 -11.95 -6.83
CA GLU A 592 -13.81 -12.85 -6.44
C GLU A 592 -13.19 -14.25 -6.32
N GLU A 593 -12.93 -14.71 -5.10
CA GLU A 593 -12.73 -16.14 -4.86
C GLU A 593 -14.09 -16.81 -5.12
N GLU A 594 -14.12 -17.83 -5.99
CA GLU A 594 -15.32 -18.67 -6.18
C GLU A 594 -15.75 -19.17 -4.79
N GLU A 595 -17.04 -19.05 -4.45
CA GLU A 595 -17.58 -19.59 -3.20
C GLU A 595 -17.25 -21.10 -3.11
N GLU A 596 -16.22 -21.45 -2.36
CA GLU A 596 -15.94 -22.85 -2.07
C GLU A 596 -17.11 -23.43 -1.26
N ASP A 597 -17.75 -24.44 -1.85
CA ASP A 597 -18.78 -25.27 -1.22
C ASP A 597 -18.32 -25.71 0.17
N MET A 598 -18.96 -25.18 1.23
CA MET A 598 -18.58 -25.38 2.65
C MET A 598 -18.52 -26.87 3.05
N ASP A 599 -19.18 -27.75 2.29
CA ASP A 599 -19.17 -29.21 2.48
C ASP A 599 -17.99 -29.93 1.80
N ARG A 600 -17.15 -29.22 1.01
CA ARG A 600 -16.01 -29.78 0.26
C ARG A 600 -14.64 -29.41 0.79
N ARG A 601 -14.52 -28.91 2.03
CA ARG A 601 -13.19 -28.78 2.66
C ARG A 601 -12.44 -30.12 2.57
N PRO A 602 -11.29 -30.21 1.88
CA PRO A 602 -10.39 -31.32 2.10
C PRO A 602 -10.08 -31.36 3.60
N GLN A 603 -10.05 -32.55 4.18
CA GLN A 603 -9.56 -32.76 5.54
C GLN A 603 -8.27 -31.96 5.71
N CYS A 604 -8.27 -31.02 6.66
CA CYS A 604 -7.16 -30.10 6.93
C CYS A 604 -5.84 -30.87 6.87
N GLN A 605 -5.01 -30.59 5.86
CA GLN A 605 -3.60 -31.00 5.91
C GLN A 605 -2.97 -30.15 7.00
N LEU A 606 -3.03 -30.67 8.23
CA LEU A 606 -2.15 -30.28 9.32
C LEU A 606 -0.73 -30.21 8.73
N TRP A 607 -0.14 -29.03 8.83
CA TRP A 607 1.25 -28.77 8.51
C TRP A 607 2.14 -29.86 9.14
N SER A 608 2.92 -30.54 8.32
CA SER A 608 3.82 -31.61 8.78
C SER A 608 5.09 -30.95 9.34
N GLY A 609 5.09 -30.69 10.65
CA GLY A 609 6.13 -30.00 11.39
C GLY A 609 7.53 -30.64 11.35
N GLU A 610 8.22 -30.54 10.22
CA GLU A 610 9.66 -30.79 10.15
C GLU A 610 10.39 -29.47 9.90
N CYS A 611 11.07 -29.00 10.96
CA CYS A 611 12.26 -28.14 11.03
C CYS A 611 12.12 -27.00 12.06
N TYR A 612 12.19 -27.36 13.34
CA TYR A 612 12.79 -26.51 14.38
C TYR A 612 13.62 -27.42 15.28
N ASP A 613 14.92 -27.52 15.01
CA ASP A 613 15.85 -28.05 16.00
C ASP A 613 16.03 -26.98 17.09
N SER A 614 15.54 -27.32 18.28
CA SER A 614 15.70 -26.56 19.51
C SER A 614 17.18 -26.45 19.92
N GLU A 615 17.70 -25.23 20.10
CA GLU A 615 18.93 -25.03 20.87
C GLU A 615 18.65 -25.24 22.38
N PRO A 616 19.53 -25.96 23.12
CA PRO A 616 19.34 -26.19 24.55
C PRO A 616 19.80 -24.99 25.39
N GLU A 617 19.02 -24.69 26.43
CA GLU A 617 19.45 -23.84 27.55
C GLU A 617 20.66 -24.46 28.28
N GLU A 618 21.79 -23.75 28.35
CA GLU A 618 22.71 -23.88 29.50
C GLU A 618 23.26 -22.50 29.90
N GLY A 619 23.02 -22.16 31.16
CA GLY A 619 23.52 -20.93 31.76
C GLY A 619 25.00 -21.00 32.12
N GLN A 620 25.68 -19.86 32.00
CA GLN A 620 26.83 -19.49 32.84
C GLN A 620 27.03 -17.97 32.81
N LYS A 621 27.01 -17.34 33.99
CA LYS A 621 27.38 -15.93 34.19
C LYS A 621 28.89 -15.75 33.99
N PRO A 622 29.36 -14.73 33.27
CA PRO A 622 30.74 -14.24 33.39
C PRO A 622 30.83 -13.12 34.43
N GLN A 623 31.89 -13.20 35.23
CA GLN A 623 32.31 -12.24 36.25
C GLN A 623 32.89 -10.94 35.67
N HIS A 624 32.90 -9.91 36.54
CA HIS A 624 33.42 -8.56 36.37
C HIS A 624 34.68 -8.36 35.50
N GLY A 625 34.63 -7.28 34.71
CA GLY A 625 35.81 -6.53 34.25
C GLY A 625 35.46 -5.04 34.16
N HIS A 626 36.08 -4.22 35.01
CA HIS A 626 36.02 -2.76 34.98
C HIS A 626 36.75 -2.19 33.76
N SER A 627 36.13 -1.26 33.04
CA SER A 627 36.86 -0.11 32.47
C SER A 627 35.92 1.06 32.20
N SER A 628 36.18 2.16 32.91
CA SER A 628 35.71 3.52 32.68
C SER A 628 36.09 4.05 31.30
N ILE A 629 35.22 4.83 30.65
CA ILE A 629 35.58 6.03 29.88
C ILE A 629 34.38 6.98 29.90
N SER A 630 34.68 8.20 30.31
CA SER A 630 33.86 9.39 30.42
C SER A 630 33.74 10.16 29.09
N ASP A 631 32.64 10.90 28.97
CA ASP A 631 32.43 12.16 28.24
C ASP A 631 32.76 12.22 26.74
N ILE A 632 31.77 12.60 25.93
CA ILE A 632 31.89 13.62 24.86
C ILE A 632 30.49 14.21 24.56
N SER A 633 30.34 15.46 25.01
CA SER A 633 29.54 16.60 24.52
C SER A 633 28.27 16.41 23.69
N ALA A 634 27.19 16.98 24.24
CA ALA A 634 26.05 17.54 23.53
C ALA A 634 26.46 18.66 22.55
N VAL A 635 25.82 18.68 21.39
CA VAL A 635 25.77 19.83 20.49
C VAL A 635 24.30 20.12 20.18
N HIS A 636 23.85 21.30 20.58
CA HIS A 636 22.62 21.94 20.12
C HIS A 636 22.71 22.26 18.62
N SER A 637 21.64 21.99 17.88
CA SER A 637 21.32 22.76 16.67
C SER A 637 19.83 23.08 16.63
N ASP A 638 19.59 24.37 16.39
CA ASP A 638 18.32 25.07 16.36
C ASP A 638 17.43 24.70 15.17
N ASN A 639 16.13 24.68 15.46
CA ASN A 639 15.01 25.20 14.68
C ASN A 639 15.19 25.43 13.17
N VAL A 640 14.59 24.55 12.37
CA VAL A 640 13.98 24.93 11.08
C VAL A 640 12.62 24.23 10.97
N LYS A 641 11.54 25.02 10.99
CA LYS A 641 10.19 24.57 10.62
C LYS A 641 10.08 24.56 9.09
N PRO A 642 9.59 23.47 8.47
CA PRO A 642 8.96 23.52 7.16
C PRO A 642 7.46 23.28 7.32
N THR A 643 6.68 24.31 7.04
CA THR A 643 5.24 24.24 6.78
C THR A 643 5.00 23.39 5.54
N CYS A 644 4.24 22.30 5.65
CA CYS A 644 3.90 21.45 4.52
C CYS A 644 2.37 21.27 4.44
N ASN A 645 1.76 21.95 3.47
CA ASN A 645 0.37 21.80 3.08
C ASN A 645 0.20 20.45 2.36
N CYS A 646 -0.51 19.53 3.01
CA CYS A 646 -0.85 18.22 2.45
C CYS A 646 -2.18 18.26 1.72
N ILE A 647 -2.22 17.54 0.61
CA ILE A 647 -3.34 17.54 -0.31
C ILE A 647 -3.34 16.13 -0.98
N HIS A 648 -4.35 15.29 -0.62
CA HIS A 648 -4.89 14.00 -1.16
C HIS A 648 -4.73 13.74 -2.69
N ASP A 649 -4.87 12.54 -3.30
CA ASP A 649 -5.97 11.52 -3.19
C ASP A 649 -5.71 10.27 -4.08
N ASN A 650 -6.22 9.09 -3.70
CA ASN A 650 -6.03 7.73 -4.28
C ASN A 650 -6.68 7.42 -5.67
N ASP A 651 -5.89 6.87 -6.61
CA ASP A 651 -6.00 5.49 -7.14
C ASP A 651 -7.25 4.94 -7.91
N LYS A 652 -7.41 5.35 -9.17
CA LYS A 652 -7.22 4.40 -10.31
C LYS A 652 -5.71 4.37 -10.50
N GLN A 653 -5.06 3.29 -10.08
CA GLN A 653 -3.79 3.45 -9.35
C GLN A 653 -2.66 4.21 -10.07
N PRO A 654 -2.56 4.19 -11.41
CA PRO A 654 -1.68 5.14 -12.10
C PRO A 654 -2.43 6.37 -12.64
N VAL A 655 -3.62 6.16 -13.23
CA VAL A 655 -4.25 7.10 -14.16
C VAL A 655 -5.04 8.23 -13.48
N ILE A 656 -5.80 7.94 -12.41
CA ILE A 656 -6.52 8.99 -11.67
C ILE A 656 -5.57 9.79 -10.79
N LEU A 657 -4.60 9.13 -10.16
CA LEU A 657 -3.65 9.80 -9.28
C LEU A 657 -2.78 10.78 -10.11
N MET A 658 -2.34 10.36 -11.31
CA MET A 658 -1.74 11.25 -12.32
C MET A 658 -2.60 12.49 -12.62
N ALA A 659 -3.89 12.26 -12.85
CA ALA A 659 -4.82 13.30 -13.27
C ALA A 659 -5.32 14.20 -12.11
N TYR A 660 -5.34 13.70 -10.88
CA TYR A 660 -5.69 14.47 -9.68
C TYR A 660 -4.57 15.43 -9.29
N VAL A 661 -3.31 14.98 -9.39
CA VAL A 661 -2.12 15.82 -9.22
C VAL A 661 -2.14 16.98 -10.23
N ALA A 662 -2.48 16.70 -11.48
CA ALA A 662 -2.62 17.72 -12.52
C ALA A 662 -3.68 18.79 -12.17
N LYS A 663 -4.83 18.38 -11.63
CA LYS A 663 -5.94 19.30 -11.28
C LYS A 663 -5.60 20.22 -10.10
N ARG A 664 -4.94 19.72 -9.05
CA ARG A 664 -4.66 20.53 -7.85
C ARG A 664 -3.56 21.57 -8.04
N ALA A 665 -2.64 21.36 -8.97
CA ALA A 665 -1.59 22.33 -9.28
C ALA A 665 -2.14 23.63 -9.91
N THR A 666 -3.33 23.60 -10.52
CA THR A 666 -3.99 24.81 -11.07
C THR A 666 -4.69 25.68 -10.02
N HIS A 667 -4.88 25.19 -8.79
CA HIS A 667 -5.68 25.85 -7.74
C HIS A 667 -4.85 26.34 -6.54
N SER A 668 -3.52 26.32 -6.63
CA SER A 668 -2.66 27.03 -5.68
C SER A 668 -2.05 28.25 -6.35
N TRP A 669 -2.19 29.41 -5.69
CA TRP A 669 -1.72 30.76 -6.06
C TRP A 669 -2.69 31.59 -6.91
N SER A 670 -3.80 32.00 -6.25
CA SER A 670 -4.36 33.34 -6.39
C SER A 670 -4.48 33.99 -5.01
#